data_AF-A0A8T5G1U6-F1
#
_entry.id   AF-A0A8T5G1U6-F1
#
_cell.length_a   1.000
_cell.length_b   1.000
_cell.length_c   1.000
_cell.angle_alpha   90.00
_cell.angle_beta   90.00
_cell.angle_gamma   90.00
#
_symmetry.space_group_name_H-M   'P 1'
#
loop_
_entity.id
_entity.type
_entity.pdbx_description
1 polymer ?
#
loop_
_entity_poly.entity_id
_entity_poly.type
_entity_poly.pdbx_seq_one_letter_code
_entity_poly.pdbx_strand_id
1 'polypeptide(L)'
;MDNDFLPTDDKLKEIVQTGEYGIGIDEFGTTTNPMQNQVEALKARIFHGASRVEFAFFGRGKGNKESATPETYGKRERADLKGLAEINEVETTTHASVGIQGLSGFKHQQFVFDEHSRKESVDEVKRAIHFAADATTGGAVVFHTGESPRSLVSRKWDDKDAQFELHPEEGEEELHYLVDPVDKKIFSQIKENERIAIPIVKVDENGEEMYLQDEAGNNIIDDITNKPIPIYDYDLKTGNIDTKITTFKEFRLLEEEKLKEEGISLDSNQRQKIIKKFAEFQTMRDVNYFLGQSKEFETHYYQGLEAREKIIKSLKFYKKLRGQVDDSEWQKFQEYGHENRHAALEFIPKDVIDPIKYLENQLRENTRTIGYGREVALSGRRQARETLERLERGMLAETYAADKAGESMGELGMYAWQKYEGNKKDLKNPIYIAPENLFPETYGSHPDELKDLILKGREDMQKRLKSNYGKSDAEAKKLAEKHIKATFDIGHVNVWRKYFKGKEGESLEKRDKRFNDWVLKKTKKMFDDGIIGHVHISDNYGFHDEHLTAGDGNAPIREFVAQAKKSGFNEFIVESGSFNPNISLPDTWSHFGLGMFGAGGGYSVDIPGFVPNSFADVRHGYFGRAGPPRHMLGEYANISKDFVGEPFYSGLGLE
;
A
#
# COMPACT_ATOMS: atom_id res chain seq x y z
N MET A 1 18.72 -68.35 20.36
CA MET A 1 17.75 -67.29 20.67
C MET A 1 18.36 -66.03 20.10
N ASP A 2 17.83 -65.63 18.96
CA ASP A 2 18.41 -64.62 18.08
C ASP A 2 18.26 -63.22 18.68
N ASN A 3 19.34 -62.44 18.60
CA ASN A 3 19.48 -61.07 19.11
C ASN A 3 18.92 -60.01 18.13
N ASP A 4 17.93 -60.37 17.30
CA ASP A 4 17.46 -59.55 16.18
C ASP A 4 16.26 -58.63 16.51
N PHE A 5 16.03 -58.32 17.79
CA PHE A 5 14.88 -57.49 18.22
C PHE A 5 15.23 -56.11 18.80
N LEU A 6 16.45 -55.61 18.60
CA LEU A 6 16.77 -54.21 18.92
C LEU A 6 16.75 -53.37 17.64
N PRO A 7 15.84 -52.39 17.50
CA PRO A 7 15.91 -51.42 16.43
C PRO A 7 17.24 -50.68 16.52
N THR A 8 17.97 -50.58 15.41
CA THR A 8 19.17 -49.75 15.29
C THR A 8 18.84 -48.29 15.62
N ASP A 9 19.75 -47.58 16.31
CA ASP A 9 19.61 -46.20 16.83
C ASP A 9 18.98 -45.20 15.84
N ASP A 10 19.28 -45.33 14.54
CA ASP A 10 18.75 -44.43 13.51
C ASP A 10 17.23 -44.55 13.32
N LYS A 11 16.64 -45.74 13.52
CA LYS A 11 15.19 -45.95 13.44
C LYS A 11 14.46 -45.47 14.69
N LEU A 12 15.14 -45.44 15.84
CA LEU A 12 14.58 -44.90 17.08
C LEU A 12 14.58 -43.37 17.09
N LYS A 13 15.55 -42.71 16.45
CA LYS A 13 15.52 -41.26 16.19
C LYS A 13 14.35 -40.85 15.30
N GLU A 14 14.07 -41.63 14.27
CA GLU A 14 13.02 -41.34 13.27
C GLU A 14 11.59 -41.41 13.86
N ILE A 15 11.34 -42.31 14.82
CA ILE A 15 10.01 -42.57 15.40
C ILE A 15 9.67 -41.57 16.53
N VAL A 16 10.66 -40.93 17.18
CA VAL A 16 10.45 -40.04 18.34
C VAL A 16 10.49 -38.56 17.97
N GLN A 17 11.05 -38.19 16.80
CA GLN A 17 11.24 -36.79 16.38
C GLN A 17 10.25 -36.30 15.30
N THR A 18 9.37 -37.18 14.81
CA THR A 18 8.39 -36.84 13.78
C THR A 18 6.99 -36.67 14.38
N GLY A 19 6.45 -35.47 14.27
CA GLY A 19 5.12 -35.09 14.76
C GLY A 19 4.03 -35.39 13.74
N GLU A 20 2.86 -34.80 13.94
CA GLU A 20 1.77 -34.83 12.96
C GLU A 20 2.28 -34.42 11.57
N TYR A 21 1.77 -35.05 10.51
CA TYR A 21 2.13 -34.79 9.12
C TYR A 21 3.62 -35.03 8.73
N GLY A 22 4.37 -35.78 9.56
CA GLY A 22 5.78 -36.05 9.30
C GLY A 22 6.65 -34.80 9.43
N ILE A 23 6.23 -33.87 10.29
CA ILE A 23 6.95 -32.64 10.59
C ILE A 23 8.05 -32.92 11.62
N GLY A 24 9.21 -32.31 11.48
CA GLY A 24 10.32 -32.42 12.44
C GLY A 24 10.44 -31.21 13.36
N ILE A 25 11.10 -31.37 14.50
CA ILE A 25 11.44 -30.24 15.40
C ILE A 25 12.31 -29.21 14.66
N ASP A 26 13.20 -29.69 13.80
CA ASP A 26 14.12 -28.89 13.00
C ASP A 26 13.43 -28.08 11.91
N GLU A 27 12.16 -28.34 11.58
CA GLU A 27 11.39 -27.60 10.56
C GLU A 27 10.80 -26.28 11.09
N PHE A 28 10.73 -26.10 12.42
CA PHE A 28 10.27 -24.87 13.07
C PHE A 28 11.42 -24.06 13.66
N GLY A 29 11.50 -22.79 13.26
CA GLY A 29 12.30 -21.77 13.92
C GLY A 29 11.44 -20.70 14.58
N THR A 30 12.07 -19.60 14.99
CA THR A 30 11.38 -18.51 15.68
C THR A 30 12.07 -17.16 15.48
N THR A 31 11.40 -16.06 15.80
CA THR A 31 11.96 -14.72 15.74
C THR A 31 12.75 -14.35 16.99
N THR A 32 13.80 -13.54 16.85
CA THR A 32 14.45 -12.90 18.01
C THR A 32 13.51 -11.87 18.64
N ASN A 33 13.69 -11.60 19.94
CA ASN A 33 13.00 -10.46 20.55
C ASN A 33 13.60 -9.15 19.97
N PRO A 34 12.82 -8.34 19.24
CA PRO A 34 13.32 -7.14 18.56
C PRO A 34 13.66 -5.97 19.51
N MET A 35 13.22 -6.04 20.78
CA MET A 35 13.56 -5.05 21.82
C MET A 35 14.85 -5.41 22.58
N GLN A 36 15.44 -6.58 22.32
CA GLN A 36 16.67 -7.04 22.96
C GLN A 36 17.88 -6.85 22.04
N ASN A 37 19.07 -6.93 22.64
CA ASN A 37 20.29 -7.04 21.85
C ASN A 37 20.25 -8.34 21.04
N GLN A 38 20.45 -8.26 19.73
CA GLN A 38 20.28 -9.40 18.82
C GLN A 38 21.28 -10.54 19.07
N VAL A 39 22.46 -10.26 19.61
CA VAL A 39 23.44 -11.29 19.99
C VAL A 39 22.93 -12.12 21.17
N GLU A 40 22.36 -11.45 22.18
CA GLU A 40 21.78 -12.10 23.35
C GLU A 40 20.50 -12.85 22.98
N ALA A 41 19.65 -12.23 22.16
CA ALA A 41 18.42 -12.85 21.66
C ALA A 41 18.71 -14.12 20.85
N LEU A 42 19.71 -14.09 19.95
CA LEU A 42 20.13 -15.28 19.20
C LEU A 42 20.59 -16.41 20.12
N LYS A 43 21.45 -16.09 21.10
CA LYS A 43 21.92 -17.08 22.08
C LYS A 43 20.74 -17.72 22.82
N ALA A 44 19.78 -16.91 23.27
CA ALA A 44 18.59 -17.42 23.93
C ALA A 44 17.80 -18.38 23.03
N ARG A 45 17.62 -18.04 21.75
CA ARG A 45 16.94 -18.93 20.79
C ARG A 45 17.69 -20.23 20.52
N ILE A 46 19.01 -20.18 20.40
CA ILE A 46 19.86 -21.37 20.29
C ILE A 46 19.67 -22.27 21.52
N PHE A 47 19.68 -21.69 22.73
CA PHE A 47 19.45 -22.46 23.96
C PHE A 47 18.04 -23.04 24.08
N HIS A 48 17.04 -22.41 23.46
CA HIS A 48 15.68 -22.98 23.35
C HIS A 48 15.58 -24.11 22.32
N GLY A 49 16.65 -24.40 21.58
CA GLY A 49 16.69 -25.47 20.57
C GLY A 49 16.18 -25.05 19.20
N ALA A 50 16.12 -23.75 18.90
CA ALA A 50 15.71 -23.27 17.58
C ALA A 50 16.74 -23.66 16.51
N SER A 51 16.31 -24.40 15.49
CA SER A 51 17.11 -24.73 14.30
C SER A 51 17.19 -23.56 13.32
N ARG A 52 16.21 -22.65 13.36
CA ARG A 52 16.17 -21.42 12.57
C ARG A 52 15.79 -20.21 13.41
N VAL A 53 16.44 -19.08 13.15
CA VAL A 53 16.19 -17.84 13.87
C VAL A 53 16.09 -16.66 12.91
N GLU A 54 14.96 -15.99 12.90
CA GLU A 54 14.80 -14.73 12.17
C GLU A 54 15.16 -13.54 13.06
N PHE A 55 16.07 -12.67 12.58
CA PHE A 55 16.38 -11.43 13.27
C PHE A 55 15.32 -10.36 13.00
N ALA A 56 14.60 -9.94 14.04
CA ALA A 56 13.58 -8.89 13.95
C ALA A 56 14.10 -7.52 14.45
N PHE A 57 13.73 -6.45 13.74
CA PHE A 57 14.11 -5.08 14.10
C PHE A 57 12.87 -4.15 14.16
N PHE A 58 12.68 -3.44 15.28
CA PHE A 58 11.65 -2.40 15.40
C PHE A 58 12.12 -1.02 14.93
N GLY A 59 13.42 -0.74 15.02
CA GLY A 59 13.94 0.59 14.71
C GLY A 59 13.83 0.95 13.23
N ARG A 60 13.64 2.25 12.95
CA ARG A 60 13.72 2.86 11.61
C ARG A 60 14.66 4.06 11.66
N GLY A 61 15.40 4.31 10.58
CA GLY A 61 16.37 5.39 10.52
C GLY A 61 17.53 5.17 11.49
N LYS A 62 17.84 6.18 12.31
CA LYS A 62 18.91 6.08 13.31
C LYS A 62 18.48 5.20 14.48
N GLY A 63 19.05 4.00 14.56
CA GLY A 63 18.80 3.08 15.68
C GLY A 63 19.35 3.56 17.02
N ASN A 64 18.79 3.03 18.10
CA ASN A 64 19.25 3.22 19.47
C ASN A 64 19.12 1.89 20.26
N LYS A 65 19.35 1.91 21.57
CA LYS A 65 19.31 0.70 22.41
C LYS A 65 17.92 0.05 22.50
N GLU A 66 16.86 0.85 22.48
CA GLU A 66 15.46 0.41 22.60
C GLU A 66 14.83 0.12 21.23
N SER A 67 15.41 0.67 20.16
CA SER A 67 14.95 0.54 18.79
C SER A 67 16.15 0.25 17.90
N ALA A 68 16.70 -0.96 18.05
CA ALA A 68 17.84 -1.41 17.26
C ALA A 68 17.45 -1.49 15.78
N THR A 69 18.41 -1.17 14.93
CA THR A 69 18.32 -1.29 13.47
C THR A 69 19.40 -2.23 12.98
N PRO A 70 19.32 -2.75 11.74
CA PRO A 70 20.38 -3.59 11.18
C PRO A 70 21.77 -2.94 11.29
N GLU A 71 21.90 -1.61 11.11
CA GLU A 71 23.18 -0.90 11.21
C GLU A 71 23.61 -0.52 12.64
N THR A 72 22.80 -0.82 13.65
CA THR A 72 23.23 -0.70 15.05
C THR A 72 24.34 -1.70 15.39
N TYR A 73 24.42 -2.80 14.63
CA TYR A 73 25.41 -3.86 14.79
C TYR A 73 26.59 -3.63 13.85
N GLY A 74 27.78 -3.43 14.43
CA GLY A 74 29.03 -3.25 13.71
C GLY A 74 29.57 -4.55 13.12
N LYS A 75 30.71 -4.45 12.43
CA LYS A 75 31.33 -5.60 11.75
C LYS A 75 31.65 -6.75 12.71
N ARG A 76 32.08 -6.45 13.93
CA ARG A 76 32.42 -7.47 14.94
C ARG A 76 31.17 -8.21 15.40
N GLU A 77 30.13 -7.48 15.79
CA GLU A 77 28.88 -8.05 16.26
C GLU A 77 28.22 -8.90 15.17
N ARG A 78 28.26 -8.45 13.91
CA ARG A 78 27.76 -9.23 12.76
C ARG A 78 28.53 -10.53 12.56
N ALA A 79 29.86 -10.49 12.67
CA ALA A 79 30.69 -11.70 12.62
C ALA A 79 30.41 -12.65 13.79
N ASP A 80 30.18 -12.11 14.99
CA ASP A 80 29.81 -12.89 16.17
C ASP A 80 28.44 -13.56 15.98
N LEU A 81 27.43 -12.84 15.46
CA LEU A 81 26.11 -13.39 15.13
C LEU A 81 26.21 -14.55 14.14
N LYS A 82 26.92 -14.32 13.03
CA LYS A 82 27.13 -15.34 12.00
C LYS A 82 27.88 -16.55 12.53
N GLY A 83 28.98 -16.34 13.25
CA GLY A 83 29.77 -17.41 13.84
C GLY A 83 28.96 -18.22 14.86
N LEU A 84 28.13 -17.56 15.68
CA LEU A 84 27.21 -18.26 16.59
C LEU A 84 26.19 -19.12 15.83
N ALA A 85 25.60 -18.59 14.76
CA ALA A 85 24.68 -19.35 13.92
C ALA A 85 25.37 -20.56 13.25
N GLU A 86 26.56 -20.36 12.67
CA GLU A 86 27.33 -21.40 11.99
C GLU A 86 27.79 -22.52 12.94
N ILE A 87 28.33 -22.16 14.12
CA ILE A 87 28.82 -23.13 15.12
C ILE A 87 27.68 -24.01 15.66
N ASN A 88 26.48 -23.44 15.80
CA ASN A 88 25.32 -24.16 16.32
C ASN A 88 24.44 -24.74 15.21
N GLU A 89 24.90 -24.68 13.95
CA GLU A 89 24.16 -25.15 12.77
C GLU A 89 22.76 -24.53 12.62
N VAL A 90 22.56 -23.31 13.13
CA VAL A 90 21.30 -22.58 13.04
C VAL A 90 21.23 -21.77 11.76
N GLU A 91 20.13 -21.89 11.03
CA GLU A 91 19.86 -21.02 9.88
C GLU A 91 19.25 -19.70 10.34
N THR A 92 19.65 -18.61 9.71
CA THR A 92 19.20 -17.27 10.09
C THR A 92 18.69 -16.50 8.90
N THR A 93 17.58 -15.78 9.09
CA THR A 93 16.96 -14.84 8.15
C THR A 93 16.85 -13.46 8.78
N THR A 94 16.30 -12.47 8.07
CA THR A 94 16.18 -11.10 8.59
C THR A 94 14.82 -10.51 8.27
N HIS A 95 14.12 -10.04 9.30
CA HIS A 95 13.00 -9.13 9.12
C HIS A 95 13.53 -7.70 9.07
N ALA A 96 13.20 -6.92 8.03
CA ALA A 96 13.47 -5.50 7.99
C ALA A 96 12.66 -4.76 9.08
N SER A 97 12.81 -3.44 9.18
CA SER A 97 12.02 -2.67 10.15
C SER A 97 10.52 -2.96 9.98
N VAL A 98 9.87 -3.46 11.02
CA VAL A 98 8.41 -3.73 11.03
C VAL A 98 7.56 -2.46 10.83
N GLY A 99 8.19 -1.27 11.01
CA GLY A 99 7.59 0.03 10.72
C GLY A 99 7.59 0.43 9.23
N ILE A 100 8.11 -0.42 8.34
CA ILE A 100 7.93 -0.28 6.89
C ILE A 100 6.51 -0.71 6.54
N GLN A 101 5.78 0.14 5.82
CA GLN A 101 4.42 -0.14 5.35
C GLN A 101 4.40 -0.01 3.82
N GLY A 102 4.76 -1.08 3.13
CA GLY A 102 4.83 -1.13 1.68
C GLY A 102 6.03 -0.40 1.06
N LEU A 103 6.12 -0.51 -0.27
CA LEU A 103 7.19 0.02 -1.10
C LEU A 103 6.70 0.98 -2.21
N SER A 104 5.43 1.37 -2.21
CA SER A 104 4.86 2.33 -3.16
C SER A 104 5.20 3.79 -2.80
N GLY A 105 5.54 4.05 -1.54
CA GLY A 105 5.70 5.39 -0.97
C GLY A 105 4.40 6.00 -0.45
N PHE A 106 3.33 5.22 -0.30
CA PHE A 106 2.06 5.70 0.21
C PHE A 106 2.15 6.14 1.68
N LYS A 107 1.68 7.36 1.98
CA LYS A 107 1.54 7.87 3.34
C LYS A 107 0.08 7.85 3.77
N HIS A 108 -0.29 6.86 4.57
CA HIS A 108 -1.64 6.66 5.10
C HIS A 108 -2.29 7.93 5.67
N GLN A 109 -1.56 8.71 6.47
CA GLN A 109 -2.11 9.93 7.11
C GLN A 109 -2.39 11.07 6.13
N GLN A 110 -1.62 11.17 5.05
CA GLN A 110 -1.68 12.27 4.10
C GLN A 110 -2.40 11.90 2.80
N PHE A 111 -2.75 10.63 2.61
CA PHE A 111 -3.35 10.08 1.39
C PHE A 111 -2.60 10.53 0.12
N VAL A 112 -1.26 10.46 0.18
CA VAL A 112 -0.34 10.90 -0.89
C VAL A 112 0.74 9.85 -1.11
N PHE A 113 1.23 9.75 -2.34
CA PHE A 113 2.43 8.98 -2.66
C PHE A 113 3.65 9.90 -2.63
N ASP A 114 4.62 9.58 -1.78
CA ASP A 114 5.82 10.38 -1.57
C ASP A 114 7.07 9.60 -1.95
N GLU A 115 7.86 10.18 -2.86
CA GLU A 115 9.09 9.58 -3.35
C GLU A 115 10.16 9.46 -2.26
N HIS A 116 10.21 10.45 -1.37
CA HIS A 116 11.17 10.43 -0.28
C HIS A 116 10.87 9.27 0.68
N SER A 117 9.61 9.12 1.09
CA SER A 117 9.16 7.97 1.89
C SER A 117 9.37 6.63 1.19
N ARG A 118 9.17 6.56 -0.12
CA ARG A 118 9.49 5.35 -0.90
C ARG A 118 10.97 5.02 -0.81
N LYS A 119 11.83 6.01 -1.05
CA LYS A 119 13.28 5.86 -1.00
C LYS A 119 13.76 5.45 0.39
N GLU A 120 13.22 6.04 1.45
CA GLU A 120 13.50 5.62 2.83
C GLU A 120 13.15 4.15 3.04
N SER A 121 11.96 3.71 2.61
CA SER A 121 11.52 2.32 2.77
C SER A 121 12.42 1.35 2.01
N VAL A 122 12.79 1.69 0.76
CA VAL A 122 13.78 0.94 -0.03
C VAL A 122 15.13 0.89 0.67
N ASP A 123 15.61 2.00 1.23
CA ASP A 123 16.90 2.03 1.93
C ASP A 123 16.88 1.20 3.21
N GLU A 124 15.78 1.20 3.96
CA GLU A 124 15.62 0.33 5.13
C GLU A 124 15.71 -1.16 4.76
N VAL A 125 15.05 -1.57 3.66
CA VAL A 125 15.18 -2.96 3.18
C VAL A 125 16.60 -3.23 2.69
N LYS A 126 17.29 -2.28 2.03
CA LYS A 126 18.72 -2.44 1.66
C LYS A 126 19.62 -2.62 2.87
N ARG A 127 19.37 -1.90 3.97
CA ARG A 127 20.11 -2.07 5.24
C ARG A 127 19.92 -3.48 5.79
N ALA A 128 18.71 -4.01 5.73
CA ALA A 128 18.40 -5.38 6.11
C ALA A 128 19.08 -6.40 5.18
N ILE A 129 19.06 -6.22 3.85
CA ILE A 129 19.80 -7.04 2.88
C ILE A 129 21.31 -7.04 3.17
N HIS A 130 21.86 -5.87 3.50
CA HIS A 130 23.28 -5.76 3.85
C HIS A 130 23.60 -6.51 5.14
N PHE A 131 22.72 -6.42 6.15
CA PHE A 131 22.86 -7.19 7.39
C PHE A 131 22.75 -8.69 7.12
N ALA A 132 21.79 -9.13 6.32
CA ALA A 132 21.65 -10.53 5.91
C ALA A 132 22.94 -11.07 5.27
N ALA A 133 23.56 -10.29 4.38
CA ALA A 133 24.82 -10.70 3.74
C ALA A 133 25.99 -10.88 4.71
N ASP A 134 26.08 -10.05 5.75
CA ASP A 134 27.23 -10.04 6.66
C ASP A 134 27.04 -10.91 7.91
N ALA A 135 25.82 -10.97 8.44
CA ALA A 135 25.52 -11.42 9.80
C ALA A 135 24.70 -12.71 9.86
N THR A 136 24.22 -13.20 8.71
CA THR A 136 23.33 -14.36 8.64
C THR A 136 23.88 -15.44 7.73
N THR A 137 23.15 -16.55 7.64
CA THR A 137 23.41 -17.63 6.69
C THR A 137 22.76 -17.41 5.32
N GLY A 138 22.07 -16.27 5.11
CA GLY A 138 21.33 -15.93 3.89
C GLY A 138 19.82 -16.02 4.07
N GLY A 139 19.07 -16.33 3.01
CA GLY A 139 17.61 -16.55 3.11
C GLY A 139 16.78 -15.27 2.96
N ALA A 140 15.60 -15.27 3.57
CA ALA A 140 14.61 -14.22 3.40
C ALA A 140 15.02 -12.90 4.05
N VAL A 141 14.68 -11.80 3.37
CA VAL A 141 14.63 -10.46 3.93
C VAL A 141 13.18 -9.98 3.90
N VAL A 142 12.52 -10.08 5.05
CA VAL A 142 11.07 -9.85 5.19
C VAL A 142 10.75 -8.37 5.38
N PHE A 143 9.62 -7.92 4.84
CA PHE A 143 9.06 -6.59 5.13
C PHE A 143 7.56 -6.59 4.85
N HIS A 144 6.82 -5.72 5.52
CA HIS A 144 5.36 -5.69 5.35
C HIS A 144 4.92 -4.98 4.07
N THR A 145 3.86 -5.52 3.45
CA THR A 145 3.07 -4.83 2.43
C THR A 145 2.21 -3.72 3.04
N GLY A 146 1.59 -2.91 2.18
CA GLY A 146 0.76 -1.79 2.61
C GLY A 146 0.69 -0.68 1.57
N GLU A 147 0.44 -1.05 0.31
CA GLU A 147 0.84 -0.21 -0.83
C GLU A 147 -0.12 0.93 -1.12
N SER A 148 -1.40 0.80 -0.79
CA SER A 148 -2.44 1.81 -1.00
C SER A 148 -3.70 1.44 -0.21
N PRO A 149 -4.63 2.38 0.05
CA PRO A 149 -5.90 2.04 0.64
C PRO A 149 -6.73 1.25 -0.36
N ARG A 150 -7.48 0.26 0.11
CA ARG A 150 -8.38 -0.52 -0.73
C ARG A 150 -9.73 -0.78 -0.07
N SER A 151 -10.73 -1.06 -0.89
CA SER A 151 -12.01 -1.62 -0.46
C SER A 151 -11.94 -3.16 -0.41
N LEU A 152 -12.73 -3.80 0.46
CA LEU A 152 -12.84 -5.27 0.57
C LEU A 152 -13.74 -5.88 -0.50
N VAL A 153 -14.60 -5.08 -1.12
CA VAL A 153 -15.57 -5.51 -2.14
C VAL A 153 -15.09 -5.24 -3.58
N SER A 154 -14.03 -4.43 -3.74
CA SER A 154 -13.66 -3.83 -5.02
C SER A 154 -13.30 -4.84 -6.10
N ARG A 155 -12.48 -5.83 -5.76
CA ARG A 155 -12.05 -6.83 -6.73
C ARG A 155 -12.98 -8.03 -6.66
N LYS A 156 -13.66 -8.32 -7.78
CA LYS A 156 -14.14 -9.66 -8.08
C LYS A 156 -12.90 -10.54 -8.25
N TRP A 157 -12.41 -11.08 -7.14
CA TRP A 157 -11.41 -12.13 -7.13
C TRP A 157 -11.93 -13.33 -7.95
N ASP A 158 -11.10 -14.33 -8.25
CA ASP A 158 -11.51 -15.56 -8.97
C ASP A 158 -12.78 -16.25 -8.40
N ASP A 159 -13.23 -15.85 -7.20
CA ASP A 159 -14.46 -16.29 -6.57
C ASP A 159 -15.64 -15.37 -6.96
N LYS A 160 -16.68 -15.97 -7.57
CA LYS A 160 -17.80 -15.30 -8.27
C LYS A 160 -18.62 -14.29 -7.45
N ASP A 161 -18.45 -14.26 -6.13
CA ASP A 161 -19.14 -13.37 -5.18
C ASP A 161 -18.12 -12.65 -4.30
N ALA A 162 -18.39 -11.39 -3.94
CA ALA A 162 -17.60 -10.68 -2.93
C ALA A 162 -17.72 -11.44 -1.60
N GLN A 163 -16.65 -12.11 -1.19
CA GLN A 163 -16.63 -12.91 0.04
C GLN A 163 -16.36 -12.09 1.29
N PHE A 164 -15.93 -10.83 1.10
CA PHE A 164 -15.51 -9.94 2.17
C PHE A 164 -16.25 -8.61 2.11
N GLU A 165 -16.57 -8.04 3.28
CA GLU A 165 -17.05 -6.67 3.44
C GLU A 165 -16.60 -6.09 4.80
N LEU A 166 -16.25 -4.81 4.80
CA LEU A 166 -15.90 -4.02 5.98
C LEU A 166 -17.13 -3.77 6.85
N HIS A 167 -18.23 -3.42 6.18
CA HIS A 167 -19.55 -3.18 6.74
C HIS A 167 -20.63 -3.53 5.69
N PRO A 168 -21.88 -3.80 6.08
CA PRO A 168 -22.93 -4.26 5.15
C PRO A 168 -23.20 -3.34 3.95
N GLU A 169 -22.90 -2.05 4.09
CA GLU A 169 -23.12 -1.03 3.05
C GLU A 169 -21.86 -0.74 2.20
N GLU A 170 -20.72 -1.41 2.44
CA GLU A 170 -19.46 -1.11 1.73
C GLU A 170 -19.60 -1.29 0.21
N GLY A 171 -20.40 -2.27 -0.24
CA GLY A 171 -20.71 -2.45 -1.67
C GLY A 171 -21.45 -1.27 -2.31
N GLU A 172 -22.19 -0.49 -1.52
CA GLU A 172 -22.89 0.71 -1.99
C GLU A 172 -22.08 1.99 -1.78
N GLU A 173 -21.14 1.97 -0.84
CA GLU A 173 -20.28 3.10 -0.47
C GLU A 173 -18.84 2.96 -0.95
N GLU A 174 -18.54 1.95 -1.78
CA GLU A 174 -17.19 1.64 -2.23
C GLU A 174 -16.52 2.86 -2.84
N LEU A 175 -15.29 3.13 -2.39
CA LEU A 175 -14.47 4.26 -2.81
C LEU A 175 -13.42 3.83 -3.84
N HIS A 176 -13.42 4.51 -4.98
CA HIS A 176 -12.40 4.39 -6.03
C HIS A 176 -11.52 5.63 -6.02
N TYR A 177 -10.23 5.45 -5.79
CA TYR A 177 -9.26 6.54 -5.71
C TYR A 177 -8.53 6.71 -7.04
N LEU A 178 -8.59 7.92 -7.61
CA LEU A 178 -7.76 8.30 -8.76
C LEU A 178 -6.58 9.15 -8.31
N VAL A 179 -5.39 8.69 -8.69
CA VAL A 179 -4.12 9.36 -8.45
C VAL A 179 -3.60 9.98 -9.74
N ASP A 180 -3.02 11.15 -9.58
CA ASP A 180 -2.21 11.78 -10.60
C ASP A 180 -0.76 11.27 -10.52
N PRO A 181 -0.21 10.59 -11.53
CA PRO A 181 1.15 10.05 -11.47
C PRO A 181 2.24 11.13 -11.41
N VAL A 182 1.96 12.37 -11.83
CA VAL A 182 2.92 13.49 -11.82
C VAL A 182 2.95 14.16 -10.46
N ASP A 183 1.78 14.54 -9.95
CA ASP A 183 1.66 15.25 -8.67
C ASP A 183 1.63 14.29 -7.48
N LYS A 184 1.44 13.00 -7.75
CA LYS A 184 1.43 11.87 -6.80
C LYS A 184 0.33 11.98 -5.72
N LYS A 185 -0.70 12.77 -6.01
CA LYS A 185 -1.83 13.05 -5.13
C LYS A 185 -3.10 12.41 -5.68
N ILE A 186 -3.93 11.96 -4.75
CA ILE A 186 -5.31 11.58 -5.06
C ILE A 186 -6.07 12.87 -5.39
N PHE A 187 -6.70 12.93 -6.56
CA PHE A 187 -7.44 14.11 -7.01
C PHE A 187 -8.95 13.86 -7.17
N SER A 188 -9.37 12.59 -7.22
CA SER A 188 -10.77 12.21 -7.27
C SER A 188 -11.01 10.96 -6.44
N GLN A 189 -12.14 10.94 -5.74
CA GLN A 189 -12.65 9.83 -4.94
C GLN A 189 -14.09 9.60 -5.41
N ILE A 190 -14.33 8.48 -6.09
CA ILE A 190 -15.65 8.16 -6.64
C ILE A 190 -16.31 7.13 -5.73
N LYS A 191 -17.50 7.44 -5.22
CA LYS A 191 -18.31 6.47 -4.47
C LYS A 191 -19.31 5.77 -5.39
N GLU A 192 -19.60 4.48 -5.16
CA GLU A 192 -20.63 3.75 -5.92
C GLU A 192 -22.01 4.45 -5.86
N ASN A 193 -22.42 4.95 -4.69
CA ASN A 193 -23.68 5.69 -4.50
C ASN A 193 -23.59 7.20 -4.79
N GLU A 194 -22.46 7.70 -5.30
CA GLU A 194 -22.31 9.12 -5.60
C GLU A 194 -23.27 9.55 -6.70
N ARG A 195 -24.16 10.49 -6.37
CA ARG A 195 -25.16 11.01 -7.31
C ARG A 195 -24.60 12.21 -8.06
N ILE A 196 -24.62 12.12 -9.38
CA ILE A 196 -24.30 13.24 -10.26
C ILE A 196 -25.50 13.56 -11.16
N ALA A 197 -25.72 14.85 -11.40
CA ALA A 197 -26.70 15.31 -12.38
C ALA A 197 -25.98 15.52 -13.71
N ILE A 198 -26.35 14.75 -14.72
CA ILE A 198 -25.80 14.85 -16.08
C ILE A 198 -26.85 15.51 -16.97
N PRO A 199 -26.50 16.53 -17.77
CA PRO A 199 -27.43 17.14 -18.71
C PRO A 199 -27.81 16.16 -19.83
N ILE A 200 -29.07 16.20 -20.26
CA ILE A 200 -29.58 15.34 -21.34
C ILE A 200 -29.22 15.99 -22.68
N VAL A 201 -28.42 15.31 -23.49
CA VAL A 201 -28.10 15.75 -24.86
C VAL A 201 -29.33 15.54 -25.73
N LYS A 202 -29.70 16.57 -26.49
CA LYS A 202 -30.80 16.54 -27.44
C LYS A 202 -30.45 15.58 -28.59
N VAL A 203 -31.41 14.76 -28.98
CA VAL A 203 -31.26 13.83 -30.12
C VAL A 203 -32.10 14.28 -31.31
N ASP A 204 -31.65 13.92 -32.52
CA ASP A 204 -32.35 14.19 -33.77
C ASP A 204 -33.46 13.15 -34.07
N GLU A 205 -34.11 13.25 -35.22
CA GLU A 205 -35.20 12.33 -35.64
C GLU A 205 -34.72 10.86 -35.82
N ASN A 206 -33.42 10.64 -35.96
CA ASN A 206 -32.80 9.32 -36.10
C ASN A 206 -32.28 8.76 -34.76
N GLY A 207 -32.35 9.56 -33.68
CA GLY A 207 -31.83 9.21 -32.36
C GLY A 207 -30.34 9.52 -32.16
N GLU A 208 -29.72 10.28 -33.06
CA GLU A 208 -28.31 10.71 -32.96
C GLU A 208 -28.18 11.98 -32.12
N GLU A 209 -27.13 12.08 -31.30
CA GLU A 209 -26.89 13.26 -30.45
C GLU A 209 -26.60 14.52 -31.29
N MET A 210 -27.21 15.64 -30.91
CA MET A 210 -27.08 16.92 -31.59
C MET A 210 -25.95 17.78 -30.99
N TYR A 211 -25.19 18.42 -31.87
CA TYR A 211 -24.08 19.31 -31.53
C TYR A 211 -24.23 20.66 -32.23
N LEU A 212 -23.62 21.72 -31.69
CA LEU A 212 -23.58 23.03 -32.35
C LEU A 212 -22.83 22.91 -33.68
N GLN A 213 -23.38 23.53 -34.73
CA GLN A 213 -22.82 23.50 -36.08
C GLN A 213 -22.50 24.92 -36.60
N ASP A 214 -21.47 25.01 -37.44
CA ASP A 214 -21.14 26.23 -38.19
C ASP A 214 -22.08 26.43 -39.40
N GLU A 215 -21.92 27.55 -40.12
CA GLU A 215 -22.73 27.86 -41.32
C GLU A 215 -22.58 26.83 -42.45
N ALA A 216 -21.51 26.03 -42.44
CA ALA A 216 -21.25 24.97 -43.41
C ALA A 216 -21.77 23.59 -42.95
N GLY A 217 -22.38 23.50 -41.76
CA GLY A 217 -22.92 22.27 -41.19
C GLY A 217 -21.89 21.39 -40.46
N ASN A 218 -20.66 21.88 -40.22
CA ASN A 218 -19.66 21.13 -39.45
C ASN A 218 -19.85 21.37 -37.95
N ASN A 219 -19.64 20.33 -37.13
CA ASN A 219 -19.71 20.47 -35.68
C ASN A 219 -18.62 21.42 -35.16
N ILE A 220 -19.04 22.38 -34.34
CA ILE A 220 -18.14 23.31 -33.66
C ILE A 220 -17.43 22.52 -32.54
N ILE A 221 -16.11 22.45 -32.64
CA ILE A 221 -15.24 21.81 -31.65
C ILE A 221 -14.79 22.85 -30.64
N ASP A 222 -14.93 22.54 -29.35
CA ASP A 222 -14.37 23.34 -28.28
C ASP A 222 -12.84 23.19 -28.25
N ASP A 223 -12.14 24.33 -28.22
CA ASP A 223 -10.69 24.44 -28.38
C ASP A 223 -9.88 23.83 -27.23
N ILE A 224 -10.49 23.69 -26.05
CA ILE A 224 -9.82 23.18 -24.85
C ILE A 224 -10.14 21.70 -24.63
N THR A 225 -11.40 21.32 -24.78
CA THR A 225 -11.83 19.91 -24.61
C THR A 225 -11.60 19.07 -25.86
N ASN A 226 -11.39 19.70 -27.02
CA ASN A 226 -11.27 19.07 -28.34
C ASN A 226 -12.47 18.15 -28.67
N LYS A 227 -13.66 18.51 -28.16
CA LYS A 227 -14.91 17.78 -28.35
C LYS A 227 -15.97 18.68 -28.99
N PRO A 228 -16.90 18.11 -29.76
CA PRO A 228 -18.04 18.87 -30.28
C PRO A 228 -18.92 19.37 -29.13
N ILE A 229 -19.44 20.59 -29.24
CA ILE A 229 -20.24 21.22 -28.18
C ILE A 229 -21.68 20.67 -28.25
N PRO A 230 -22.16 19.91 -27.25
CA PRO A 230 -23.49 19.30 -27.29
C PRO A 230 -24.60 20.34 -27.13
N ILE A 231 -25.74 20.08 -27.77
CA ILE A 231 -26.99 20.81 -27.54
C ILE A 231 -27.78 20.03 -26.49
N TYR A 232 -28.09 20.64 -25.37
CA TYR A 232 -28.88 20.01 -24.32
C TYR A 232 -30.38 20.25 -24.50
N ASP A 233 -31.18 19.31 -24.02
CA ASP A 233 -32.63 19.49 -23.94
C ASP A 233 -32.98 20.53 -22.86
N TYR A 234 -34.07 21.27 -23.06
CA TYR A 234 -34.45 22.36 -22.16
C TYR A 234 -35.96 22.48 -22.00
N ASP A 235 -36.40 22.73 -20.77
CA ASP A 235 -37.80 22.95 -20.46
C ASP A 235 -38.22 24.37 -20.85
N LEU A 236 -39.06 24.48 -21.89
CA LEU A 236 -39.62 25.74 -22.39
C LEU A 236 -40.38 26.55 -21.34
N LYS A 237 -40.90 25.93 -20.28
CA LYS A 237 -41.66 26.63 -19.22
C LYS A 237 -40.77 27.26 -18.17
N THR A 238 -39.68 26.59 -17.81
CA THR A 238 -38.78 27.04 -16.74
C THR A 238 -37.51 27.69 -17.27
N GLY A 239 -37.16 27.46 -18.55
CA GLY A 239 -35.91 27.92 -19.16
C GLY A 239 -34.67 27.15 -18.70
N ASN A 240 -34.85 26.03 -17.98
CA ASN A 240 -33.76 25.24 -17.42
C ASN A 240 -33.34 24.11 -18.37
N ILE A 241 -32.06 23.74 -18.33
CA ILE A 241 -31.54 22.55 -19.00
C ILE A 241 -32.04 21.31 -18.27
N ASP A 242 -32.55 20.33 -19.01
CA ASP A 242 -32.99 19.06 -18.46
C ASP A 242 -31.80 18.20 -18.03
N THR A 243 -31.89 17.62 -16.83
CA THR A 243 -30.83 16.80 -16.24
C THR A 243 -31.38 15.47 -15.76
N LYS A 244 -30.55 14.43 -15.83
CA LYS A 244 -30.81 13.11 -15.26
C LYS A 244 -29.84 12.88 -14.11
N ILE A 245 -30.38 12.44 -12.97
CA ILE A 245 -29.55 11.97 -11.85
C ILE A 245 -29.13 10.53 -12.15
N THR A 246 -27.84 10.24 -12.04
CA THR A 246 -27.28 8.89 -12.11
C THR A 246 -26.28 8.68 -10.99
N THR A 247 -26.09 7.43 -10.60
CA THR A 247 -25.02 7.00 -9.69
C THR A 247 -23.86 6.36 -10.45
N PHE A 248 -22.70 6.24 -9.81
CA PHE A 248 -21.59 5.47 -10.38
C PHE A 248 -21.97 3.99 -10.56
N LYS A 249 -22.70 3.40 -9.60
CA LYS A 249 -23.20 2.02 -9.69
C LYS A 249 -24.05 1.78 -10.94
N GLU A 250 -25.03 2.64 -11.20
CA GLU A 250 -25.87 2.57 -12.41
C GLU A 250 -25.04 2.74 -13.68
N PHE A 251 -24.13 3.73 -13.70
CA PHE A 251 -23.25 3.98 -14.83
C PHE A 251 -22.33 2.77 -15.12
N ARG A 252 -21.70 2.22 -14.10
CA ARG A 252 -20.79 1.07 -14.20
C ARG A 252 -21.51 -0.16 -14.73
N LEU A 253 -22.70 -0.48 -14.21
CA LEU A 253 -23.49 -1.62 -14.67
C LEU A 253 -23.84 -1.50 -16.15
N LEU A 254 -24.25 -0.31 -16.61
CA LEU A 254 -24.54 -0.06 -18.02
C LEU A 254 -23.29 -0.23 -18.91
N GLU A 255 -22.13 0.27 -18.48
CA GLU A 255 -20.89 0.11 -19.24
C GLU A 255 -20.39 -1.35 -19.23
N GLU A 256 -20.53 -2.08 -18.13
CA GLU A 256 -20.24 -3.51 -18.04
C GLU A 256 -21.14 -4.34 -18.96
N GLU A 257 -22.43 -4.00 -19.07
CA GLU A 257 -23.37 -4.63 -20.01
C GLU A 257 -22.97 -4.38 -21.47
N LYS A 258 -22.60 -3.15 -21.83
CA LYS A 258 -22.08 -2.83 -23.19
C LYS A 258 -20.83 -3.63 -23.53
N LEU A 259 -19.85 -3.70 -22.61
CA LEU A 259 -18.64 -4.50 -22.82
C LEU A 259 -18.97 -5.98 -23.04
N LYS A 260 -19.97 -6.49 -22.32
CA LYS A 260 -20.43 -7.87 -22.48
C LYS A 260 -21.12 -8.10 -23.83
N GLU A 261 -21.93 -7.16 -24.31
CA GLU A 261 -22.54 -7.20 -25.64
C GLU A 261 -21.49 -7.16 -26.77
N GLU A 262 -20.39 -6.43 -26.55
CA GLU A 262 -19.22 -6.40 -27.45
C GLU A 262 -18.30 -7.62 -27.33
N GLY A 263 -18.58 -8.54 -26.40
CA GLY A 263 -17.76 -9.74 -26.16
C GLY A 263 -16.41 -9.47 -25.47
N ILE A 264 -16.25 -8.31 -24.83
CA ILE A 264 -15.04 -7.90 -24.11
C ILE A 264 -15.14 -8.32 -22.64
N SER A 265 -14.14 -9.06 -22.15
CA SER A 265 -14.06 -9.42 -20.73
C SER A 265 -13.68 -8.22 -19.87
N LEU A 266 -14.36 -8.06 -18.73
CA LEU A 266 -14.04 -7.05 -17.73
C LEU A 266 -12.73 -7.39 -17.01
N ASP A 267 -11.66 -6.66 -17.33
CA ASP A 267 -10.37 -6.72 -16.64
C ASP A 267 -10.10 -5.43 -15.85
N SER A 268 -8.96 -5.37 -15.14
CA SER A 268 -8.57 -4.19 -14.35
C SER A 268 -8.42 -2.91 -15.19
N ASN A 269 -8.03 -3.04 -16.46
CA ASN A 269 -7.87 -1.89 -17.36
C ASN A 269 -9.24 -1.36 -17.80
N GLN A 270 -10.17 -2.25 -18.14
CA GLN A 270 -11.56 -1.85 -18.45
C GLN A 270 -12.23 -1.21 -17.23
N ARG A 271 -12.03 -1.77 -16.03
CA ARG A 271 -12.51 -1.16 -14.78
C ARG A 271 -11.97 0.26 -14.59
N GLN A 272 -10.65 0.44 -14.79
CA GLN A 272 -10.03 1.76 -14.73
C GLN A 272 -10.63 2.73 -15.76
N LYS A 273 -10.91 2.27 -16.99
CA LYS A 273 -11.56 3.09 -18.02
C LYS A 273 -12.96 3.52 -17.60
N ILE A 274 -13.78 2.63 -17.05
CA ILE A 274 -15.15 2.95 -16.59
C ILE A 274 -15.10 4.01 -15.48
N ILE A 275 -14.24 3.81 -14.47
CA ILE A 275 -14.07 4.77 -13.37
C ILE A 275 -13.61 6.13 -13.91
N LYS A 276 -12.65 6.13 -14.84
CA LYS A 276 -12.14 7.36 -15.46
C LYS A 276 -13.20 8.09 -16.30
N LYS A 277 -14.04 7.36 -17.05
CA LYS A 277 -15.20 7.95 -17.77
C LYS A 277 -16.18 8.61 -16.81
N PHE A 278 -16.42 8.01 -15.63
CA PHE A 278 -17.29 8.65 -14.64
C PHE A 278 -16.64 9.89 -14.00
N ALA A 279 -15.35 9.81 -13.66
CA ALA A 279 -14.56 10.94 -13.19
C ALA A 279 -14.57 12.11 -14.18
N GLU A 280 -14.61 11.80 -15.48
CA GLU A 280 -14.73 12.78 -16.54
C GLU A 280 -16.00 13.61 -16.40
N PHE A 281 -17.17 12.99 -16.18
CA PHE A 281 -18.40 13.76 -15.99
C PHE A 281 -18.33 14.72 -14.80
N GLN A 282 -17.74 14.30 -13.69
CA GLN A 282 -17.53 15.16 -12.51
C GLN A 282 -16.59 16.33 -12.82
N THR A 283 -15.48 16.02 -13.50
CA THR A 283 -14.43 16.96 -13.85
C THR A 283 -14.93 17.98 -14.88
N MET A 284 -15.76 17.54 -15.83
CA MET A 284 -16.31 18.37 -16.89
C MET A 284 -17.22 19.48 -16.36
N ARG A 285 -17.86 19.30 -15.20
CA ARG A 285 -18.59 20.39 -14.54
C ARG A 285 -17.68 21.59 -14.27
N ASP A 286 -16.53 21.34 -13.66
CA ASP A 286 -15.59 22.38 -13.27
C ASP A 286 -14.92 22.98 -14.52
N VAL A 287 -14.53 22.14 -15.49
CA VAL A 287 -14.00 22.57 -16.80
C VAL A 287 -14.97 23.49 -17.51
N ASN A 288 -16.24 23.08 -17.66
CA ASN A 288 -17.26 23.89 -18.34
C ASN A 288 -17.53 25.20 -17.61
N TYR A 289 -17.53 25.20 -16.27
CA TYR A 289 -17.64 26.42 -15.48
C TYR A 289 -16.48 27.39 -15.76
N PHE A 290 -15.23 26.91 -15.72
CA PHE A 290 -14.05 27.73 -15.99
C PHE A 290 -14.02 28.25 -17.44
N LEU A 291 -14.42 27.42 -18.40
CA LEU A 291 -14.48 27.82 -19.81
C LEU A 291 -15.61 28.81 -20.09
N GLY A 292 -16.78 28.61 -19.48
CA GLY A 292 -17.92 29.54 -19.62
C GLY A 292 -17.55 30.94 -19.12
N GLN A 293 -16.98 31.03 -17.92
CA GLN A 293 -16.46 32.27 -17.37
C GLN A 293 -15.36 32.86 -18.27
N SER A 294 -14.42 32.04 -18.72
CA SER A 294 -13.33 32.51 -19.57
C SER A 294 -13.87 33.14 -20.86
N LYS A 295 -14.76 32.46 -21.58
CA LYS A 295 -15.34 32.94 -22.86
C LYS A 295 -16.14 34.25 -22.68
N GLU A 296 -16.88 34.38 -21.57
CA GLU A 296 -17.59 35.63 -21.24
C GLU A 296 -16.60 36.80 -21.06
N PHE A 297 -15.56 36.60 -20.26
CA PHE A 297 -14.58 37.65 -19.99
C PHE A 297 -13.62 37.93 -21.15
N GLU A 298 -13.39 36.96 -22.05
CA GLU A 298 -12.73 37.19 -23.34
C GLU A 298 -13.54 38.14 -24.21
N THR A 299 -14.86 37.97 -24.26
CA THR A 299 -15.76 38.88 -24.98
C THR A 299 -15.65 40.30 -24.41
N HIS A 300 -15.72 40.45 -23.08
CA HIS A 300 -15.53 41.75 -22.43
C HIS A 300 -14.14 42.35 -22.65
N TYR A 301 -13.10 41.51 -22.73
CA TYR A 301 -11.74 41.95 -23.04
C TYR A 301 -11.64 42.54 -24.45
N TYR A 302 -12.15 41.84 -25.47
CA TYR A 302 -12.14 42.32 -26.86
C TYR A 302 -13.01 43.57 -27.05
N GLN A 303 -14.24 43.57 -26.52
CA GLN A 303 -15.11 44.75 -26.53
C GLN A 303 -14.46 45.93 -25.79
N GLY A 304 -13.77 45.63 -24.68
CA GLY A 304 -13.00 46.59 -23.91
C GLY A 304 -11.90 47.25 -24.75
N LEU A 305 -11.11 46.46 -25.50
CA LEU A 305 -10.08 46.96 -26.41
C LEU A 305 -10.66 47.90 -27.48
N GLU A 306 -11.77 47.51 -28.11
CA GLU A 306 -12.45 48.35 -29.11
C GLU A 306 -12.98 49.66 -28.49
N ALA A 307 -13.62 49.58 -27.33
CA ALA A 307 -14.11 50.74 -26.60
C ALA A 307 -12.96 51.68 -26.21
N ARG A 308 -11.81 51.12 -25.81
CA ARG A 308 -10.60 51.88 -25.48
C ARG A 308 -10.12 52.72 -26.65
N GLU A 309 -10.07 52.14 -27.84
CA GLU A 309 -9.66 52.86 -29.05
C GLU A 309 -10.61 54.02 -29.36
N LYS A 310 -11.93 53.79 -29.23
CA LYS A 310 -12.95 54.83 -29.39
C LYS A 310 -12.77 55.95 -28.36
N ILE A 311 -12.57 55.61 -27.08
CA ILE A 311 -12.33 56.59 -26.00
C ILE A 311 -11.07 57.42 -26.28
N ILE A 312 -9.96 56.79 -26.72
CA ILE A 312 -8.72 57.51 -27.04
C ILE A 312 -8.91 58.46 -28.22
N LYS A 313 -9.60 58.03 -29.28
CA LYS A 313 -9.92 58.88 -30.43
C LYS A 313 -10.74 60.10 -30.00
N SER A 314 -11.78 59.90 -29.20
CA SER A 314 -12.62 60.97 -28.64
C SER A 314 -11.82 61.90 -27.73
N LEU A 315 -11.00 61.36 -26.83
CA LEU A 315 -10.18 62.15 -25.91
C LEU A 315 -9.18 63.04 -26.66
N LYS A 316 -8.55 62.52 -27.72
CA LYS A 316 -7.67 63.32 -28.60
C LYS A 316 -8.43 64.44 -29.30
N PHE A 317 -9.64 64.16 -29.80
CA PHE A 317 -10.50 65.17 -30.42
C PHE A 317 -10.85 66.30 -29.45
N TYR A 318 -11.37 65.99 -28.26
CA TYR A 318 -11.76 67.00 -27.27
C TYR A 318 -10.55 67.77 -26.71
N LYS A 319 -9.39 67.12 -26.50
CA LYS A 319 -8.15 67.81 -26.11
C LYS A 319 -7.66 68.79 -27.19
N LYS A 320 -7.75 68.40 -28.47
CA LYS A 320 -7.41 69.28 -29.59
C LYS A 320 -8.37 70.47 -29.65
N LEU A 321 -9.68 70.24 -29.53
CA LEU A 321 -10.69 71.30 -29.52
C LEU A 321 -10.45 72.29 -28.38
N ARG A 322 -10.18 71.80 -27.16
CA ARG A 322 -9.86 72.64 -25.99
C ARG A 322 -8.65 73.55 -26.22
N GLY A 323 -7.63 73.08 -26.95
CA GLY A 323 -6.45 73.87 -27.29
C GLY A 323 -6.66 74.92 -28.40
N GLN A 324 -7.82 74.93 -29.05
CA GLN A 324 -8.15 75.83 -30.16
C GLN A 324 -9.18 76.92 -29.78
N VAL A 325 -9.77 76.86 -28.59
CA VAL A 325 -10.79 77.80 -28.11
C VAL A 325 -10.36 78.44 -26.80
N ASP A 326 -10.81 79.68 -26.54
CA ASP A 326 -10.55 80.35 -25.27
C ASP A 326 -11.41 79.79 -24.12
N ASP A 327 -11.11 80.19 -22.87
CA ASP A 327 -11.77 79.65 -21.68
C ASP A 327 -13.28 79.98 -21.62
N SER A 328 -13.67 81.14 -22.16
CA SER A 328 -15.06 81.60 -22.20
C SER A 328 -15.86 80.85 -23.27
N GLU A 329 -15.26 80.61 -24.44
CA GLU A 329 -15.83 79.80 -25.52
C GLU A 329 -15.93 78.33 -25.12
N TRP A 330 -14.94 77.80 -24.38
CA TRP A 330 -15.00 76.43 -23.86
C TRP A 330 -16.11 76.25 -22.83
N GLN A 331 -16.29 77.20 -21.89
CA GLN A 331 -17.41 77.15 -20.94
C GLN A 331 -18.76 77.19 -21.67
N LYS A 332 -18.93 78.08 -22.65
CA LYS A 332 -20.15 78.12 -23.48
C LYS A 332 -20.36 76.82 -24.25
N PHE A 333 -19.31 76.18 -24.75
CA PHE A 333 -19.40 74.88 -25.42
C PHE A 333 -19.83 73.76 -24.45
N GLN A 334 -19.34 73.78 -23.21
CA GLN A 334 -19.75 72.83 -22.17
C GLN A 334 -21.22 73.02 -21.78
N GLU A 335 -21.67 74.26 -21.64
CA GLU A 335 -23.05 74.64 -21.31
C GLU A 335 -24.02 74.39 -22.48
N TYR A 336 -23.67 74.79 -23.71
CA TYR A 336 -24.51 74.59 -24.90
C TYR A 336 -24.54 73.12 -25.36
N GLY A 337 -23.43 72.40 -25.20
CA GLY A 337 -23.35 70.96 -25.47
C GLY A 337 -24.17 70.11 -24.49
N HIS A 338 -24.52 70.63 -23.32
CA HIS A 338 -25.45 69.99 -22.38
C HIS A 338 -26.90 70.02 -22.92
N GLU A 339 -27.30 71.12 -23.57
CA GLU A 339 -28.67 71.32 -24.06
C GLU A 339 -28.94 70.73 -25.46
N ASN A 340 -27.93 70.66 -26.35
CA ASN A 340 -28.12 70.39 -27.78
C ASN A 340 -27.30 69.22 -28.38
N ARG A 341 -26.79 68.27 -27.57
CA ARG A 341 -26.13 67.06 -28.12
C ARG A 341 -27.14 66.18 -28.88
N HIS A 342 -27.09 66.24 -30.22
CA HIS A 342 -27.80 65.31 -31.09
C HIS A 342 -27.30 63.88 -30.89
N ALA A 343 -28.20 62.91 -31.06
CA ALA A 343 -28.01 61.46 -30.87
C ALA A 343 -26.91 60.82 -31.76
N ALA A 344 -26.14 61.59 -32.53
CA ALA A 344 -25.03 61.09 -33.34
C ALA A 344 -23.66 61.09 -32.61
N LEU A 345 -23.58 61.67 -31.39
CA LEU A 345 -22.36 61.75 -30.56
C LEU A 345 -22.51 60.97 -29.24
N GLU A 346 -23.02 59.73 -29.30
CA GLU A 346 -23.49 58.89 -28.17
C GLU A 346 -22.46 58.48 -27.10
N PHE A 347 -21.19 58.87 -27.19
CA PHE A 347 -20.16 58.39 -26.26
C PHE A 347 -20.08 59.16 -24.93
N ILE A 348 -20.75 60.31 -24.80
CA ILE A 348 -20.71 61.13 -23.58
C ILE A 348 -22.15 61.47 -23.15
N PRO A 349 -22.59 61.02 -21.95
CA PRO A 349 -23.92 61.32 -21.42
C PRO A 349 -24.23 62.83 -21.39
N LYS A 350 -25.52 63.16 -21.51
CA LYS A 350 -25.99 64.55 -21.66
C LYS A 350 -25.75 65.40 -20.40
N ASP A 351 -25.70 64.78 -19.24
CA ASP A 351 -25.47 65.35 -17.91
C ASP A 351 -23.98 65.62 -17.58
N VAL A 352 -23.05 65.28 -18.49
CA VAL A 352 -21.61 65.45 -18.27
C VAL A 352 -21.12 66.83 -18.73
N ILE A 353 -20.73 67.65 -17.74
CA ILE A 353 -20.22 69.03 -17.91
C ILE A 353 -18.77 69.05 -18.44
N ASP A 354 -17.91 68.10 -18.05
CA ASP A 354 -16.52 68.01 -18.52
C ASP A 354 -16.26 66.72 -19.32
N PRO A 355 -16.34 66.80 -20.67
CA PRO A 355 -16.03 65.71 -21.58
C PRO A 355 -14.63 65.10 -21.40
N ILE A 356 -13.61 65.91 -21.12
CA ILE A 356 -12.22 65.45 -21.03
C ILE A 356 -12.04 64.63 -19.76
N LYS A 357 -12.45 65.17 -18.60
CA LYS A 357 -12.36 64.47 -17.32
C LYS A 357 -13.20 63.19 -17.30
N TYR A 358 -14.38 63.22 -17.92
CA TYR A 358 -15.21 62.02 -18.08
C TYR A 358 -14.50 60.95 -18.93
N LEU A 359 -13.99 61.31 -20.10
CA LEU A 359 -13.28 60.36 -20.97
C LEU A 359 -11.98 59.83 -20.34
N GLU A 360 -11.27 60.64 -19.54
CA GLU A 360 -10.10 60.17 -18.76
C GLU A 360 -10.49 59.16 -17.69
N ASN A 361 -11.62 59.37 -17.00
CA ASN A 361 -12.15 58.41 -16.04
C ASN A 361 -12.63 57.14 -16.76
N GLN A 362 -13.38 57.26 -17.86
CA GLN A 362 -13.82 56.12 -18.67
C GLN A 362 -12.62 55.33 -19.21
N LEU A 363 -11.56 56.00 -19.65
CA LEU A 363 -10.33 55.33 -20.09
C LEU A 363 -9.68 54.53 -18.95
N ARG A 364 -9.68 55.09 -17.73
CA ARG A 364 -9.13 54.42 -16.54
C ARG A 364 -9.95 53.18 -16.17
N GLU A 365 -11.27 53.30 -16.10
CA GLU A 365 -12.18 52.19 -15.78
C GLU A 365 -12.18 51.11 -16.87
N ASN A 366 -12.19 51.51 -18.13
CA ASN A 366 -12.06 50.58 -19.25
C ASN A 366 -10.70 49.84 -19.22
N THR A 367 -9.59 50.52 -18.92
CA THR A 367 -8.28 49.87 -18.77
C THR A 367 -8.29 48.84 -17.63
N ARG A 368 -8.94 49.15 -16.49
CA ARG A 368 -9.12 48.19 -15.39
C ARG A 368 -9.95 46.99 -15.81
N THR A 369 -11.05 47.23 -16.54
CA THR A 369 -11.94 46.19 -17.04
C THR A 369 -11.23 45.25 -18.02
N ILE A 370 -10.43 45.80 -18.94
CA ILE A 370 -9.56 45.02 -19.84
C ILE A 370 -8.58 44.17 -19.04
N GLY A 371 -7.91 44.77 -18.05
CA GLY A 371 -6.98 44.04 -17.18
C GLY A 371 -7.66 42.87 -16.47
N TYR A 372 -8.79 43.14 -15.82
CA TYR A 372 -9.56 42.12 -15.11
C TYR A 372 -10.07 41.01 -16.05
N GLY A 373 -10.69 41.38 -17.17
CA GLY A 373 -11.19 40.41 -18.17
C GLY A 373 -10.09 39.52 -18.71
N ARG A 374 -8.90 40.07 -18.99
CA ARG A 374 -7.73 39.28 -19.39
C ARG A 374 -7.30 38.27 -18.32
N GLU A 375 -7.17 38.70 -17.06
CA GLU A 375 -6.71 37.80 -15.99
C GLU A 375 -7.72 36.67 -15.74
N VAL A 376 -9.02 36.97 -15.72
CA VAL A 376 -10.08 35.96 -15.53
C VAL A 376 -10.13 35.00 -16.72
N ALA A 377 -10.09 35.52 -17.95
CA ALA A 377 -10.06 34.72 -19.18
C ALA A 377 -8.91 33.71 -19.17
N LEU A 378 -7.68 34.21 -18.95
CA LEU A 378 -6.48 33.37 -18.93
C LEU A 378 -6.49 32.37 -17.77
N SER A 379 -6.92 32.81 -16.58
CA SER A 379 -7.01 31.92 -15.41
C SER A 379 -8.01 30.78 -15.65
N GLY A 380 -9.20 31.07 -16.18
CA GLY A 380 -10.22 30.06 -16.47
C GLY A 380 -9.72 29.03 -17.49
N ARG A 381 -9.10 29.48 -18.58
CA ARG A 381 -8.49 28.58 -19.57
C ARG A 381 -7.38 27.70 -18.99
N ARG A 382 -6.49 28.26 -18.16
CA ARG A 382 -5.44 27.48 -17.47
C ARG A 382 -6.03 26.43 -16.54
N GLN A 383 -6.98 26.82 -15.69
CA GLN A 383 -7.63 25.90 -14.75
C GLN A 383 -8.37 24.77 -15.47
N ALA A 384 -9.09 25.09 -16.55
CA ALA A 384 -9.75 24.09 -17.39
C ALA A 384 -8.73 23.09 -17.99
N ARG A 385 -7.65 23.60 -18.58
CA ARG A 385 -6.58 22.79 -19.18
C ARG A 385 -5.89 21.90 -18.16
N GLU A 386 -5.45 22.45 -17.03
CA GLU A 386 -4.79 21.70 -15.95
C GLU A 386 -5.69 20.60 -15.38
N THR A 387 -6.99 20.90 -15.25
CA THR A 387 -8.00 19.96 -14.74
C THR A 387 -8.21 18.79 -15.71
N LEU A 388 -8.26 19.06 -17.03
CA LEU A 388 -8.34 18.02 -18.07
C LEU A 388 -7.06 17.18 -18.13
N GLU A 389 -5.89 17.81 -18.15
CA GLU A 389 -4.60 17.11 -18.21
C GLU A 389 -4.43 16.17 -17.01
N ARG A 390 -4.86 16.61 -15.82
CA ARG A 390 -4.88 15.77 -14.60
C ARG A 390 -5.79 14.56 -14.75
N LEU A 391 -6.99 14.73 -15.30
CA LEU A 391 -7.90 13.62 -15.57
C LEU A 391 -7.29 12.66 -16.60
N GLU A 392 -6.72 13.18 -17.70
CA GLU A 392 -6.12 12.39 -18.77
C GLU A 392 -4.95 11.53 -18.27
N ARG A 393 -4.11 12.05 -17.38
CA ARG A 393 -3.01 11.29 -16.76
C ARG A 393 -3.45 10.42 -15.57
N GLY A 394 -4.64 10.65 -15.04
CA GLY A 394 -5.18 9.97 -13.88
C GLY A 394 -5.30 8.45 -14.05
N MET A 395 -4.93 7.71 -13.00
CA MET A 395 -5.04 6.25 -12.91
C MET A 395 -5.50 5.82 -11.51
N LEU A 396 -5.87 4.54 -11.35
CA LEU A 396 -6.26 4.02 -10.04
C LEU A 396 -5.07 4.01 -9.08
N ALA A 397 -5.32 4.38 -7.82
CA ALA A 397 -4.31 4.38 -6.77
C ALA A 397 -3.70 2.99 -6.57
N GLU A 398 -4.51 1.93 -6.60
CA GLU A 398 -4.04 0.52 -6.51
C GLU A 398 -3.08 0.18 -7.65
N THR A 399 -3.41 0.56 -8.89
CA THR A 399 -2.56 0.30 -10.06
C THR A 399 -1.23 1.03 -9.94
N TYR A 400 -1.27 2.32 -9.60
CA TYR A 400 -0.07 3.13 -9.41
C TYR A 400 0.81 2.58 -8.28
N ALA A 401 0.19 2.20 -7.16
CA ALA A 401 0.88 1.65 -6.01
C ALA A 401 1.56 0.32 -6.33
N ALA A 402 0.86 -0.59 -7.00
CA ALA A 402 1.40 -1.88 -7.42
C ALA A 402 2.58 -1.71 -8.40
N ASP A 403 2.49 -0.76 -9.33
CA ASP A 403 3.58 -0.46 -10.26
C ASP A 403 4.81 0.10 -9.52
N LYS A 404 4.63 1.03 -8.57
CA LYS A 404 5.73 1.60 -7.78
C LYS A 404 6.35 0.63 -6.80
N ALA A 405 5.55 -0.23 -6.19
CA ALA A 405 6.03 -1.33 -5.38
C ALA A 405 6.81 -2.34 -6.24
N GLY A 406 6.32 -2.67 -7.44
CA GLY A 406 6.99 -3.49 -8.45
C GLY A 406 8.38 -2.97 -8.82
N GLU A 407 8.47 -1.69 -9.18
CA GLU A 407 9.75 -1.00 -9.47
C GLU A 407 10.73 -1.11 -8.30
N SER A 408 10.24 -0.90 -7.07
CA SER A 408 11.05 -0.92 -5.84
C SER A 408 11.53 -2.33 -5.49
N MET A 409 10.65 -3.34 -5.63
CA MET A 409 11.01 -4.75 -5.45
C MET A 409 12.01 -5.21 -6.52
N GLY A 410 11.88 -4.73 -7.77
CA GLY A 410 12.84 -5.03 -8.82
C GLY A 410 14.24 -4.48 -8.49
N GLU A 411 14.33 -3.25 -7.98
CA GLU A 411 15.58 -2.67 -7.47
C GLU A 411 16.15 -3.45 -6.29
N LEU A 412 15.32 -3.80 -5.31
CA LEU A 412 15.73 -4.52 -4.12
C LEU A 412 16.17 -5.95 -4.43
N GLY A 413 15.48 -6.64 -5.35
CA GLY A 413 15.87 -7.97 -5.84
C GLY A 413 17.22 -7.93 -6.56
N MET A 414 17.47 -6.90 -7.37
CA MET A 414 18.80 -6.65 -7.95
C MET A 414 19.88 -6.48 -6.89
N TYR A 415 19.59 -5.70 -5.84
CA TYR A 415 20.52 -5.47 -4.74
C TYR A 415 20.79 -6.74 -3.93
N ALA A 416 19.76 -7.52 -3.62
CA ALA A 416 19.86 -8.81 -2.95
C ALA A 416 20.71 -9.80 -3.75
N TRP A 417 20.48 -9.90 -5.06
CA TRP A 417 21.29 -10.72 -5.97
C TRP A 417 22.77 -10.32 -5.93
N GLN A 418 23.08 -9.03 -6.06
CA GLN A 418 24.46 -8.53 -6.03
C GLN A 418 25.15 -8.83 -4.69
N LYS A 419 24.45 -8.59 -3.58
CA LYS A 419 24.97 -8.86 -2.23
C LYS A 419 25.20 -10.35 -2.00
N TYR A 420 24.30 -11.20 -2.49
CA TYR A 420 24.47 -12.64 -2.46
C TYR A 420 25.69 -13.08 -3.30
N GLU A 421 25.81 -12.66 -4.56
CA GLU A 421 26.95 -13.07 -5.40
C GLU A 421 28.30 -12.62 -4.83
N GLY A 422 28.34 -11.44 -4.18
CA GLY A 422 29.53 -10.94 -3.49
C GLY A 422 29.94 -11.75 -2.25
N ASN A 423 29.00 -12.42 -1.59
CA ASN A 423 29.21 -13.15 -0.33
C ASN A 423 28.89 -14.65 -0.44
N LYS A 424 28.77 -15.17 -1.66
CA LYS A 424 28.25 -16.52 -1.94
C LYS A 424 29.01 -17.65 -1.25
N LYS A 425 30.30 -17.47 -0.97
CA LYS A 425 31.13 -18.46 -0.28
C LYS A 425 30.79 -18.59 1.20
N ASP A 426 30.25 -17.53 1.78
CA ASP A 426 29.99 -17.42 3.20
C ASP A 426 28.49 -17.54 3.51
N LEU A 427 27.64 -17.81 2.51
CA LEU A 427 26.18 -17.91 2.68
C LEU A 427 25.71 -19.31 2.31
N LYS A 428 24.91 -19.93 3.17
CA LYS A 428 24.28 -21.23 2.92
C LYS A 428 23.12 -21.08 1.92
N ASN A 429 22.34 -20.01 2.09
CA ASN A 429 21.12 -19.77 1.33
C ASN A 429 21.21 -18.49 0.48
N PRO A 430 20.57 -18.44 -0.69
CA PRO A 430 20.38 -17.20 -1.43
C PRO A 430 19.71 -16.12 -0.60
N ILE A 431 20.17 -14.88 -0.70
CA ILE A 431 19.45 -13.75 -0.12
C ILE A 431 18.34 -13.35 -1.07
N TYR A 432 17.11 -13.28 -0.60
CA TYR A 432 15.97 -12.83 -1.40
C TYR A 432 15.07 -11.93 -0.59
N ILE A 433 14.39 -11.01 -1.27
CA ILE A 433 13.39 -10.17 -0.61
C ILE A 433 12.06 -10.91 -0.53
N ALA A 434 11.31 -10.64 0.54
CA ALA A 434 10.07 -11.32 0.83
C ALA A 434 9.02 -10.36 1.43
N PRO A 435 8.23 -9.64 0.61
CA PRO A 435 7.07 -8.91 1.12
C PRO A 435 6.10 -9.86 1.81
N GLU A 436 5.52 -9.39 2.90
CA GLU A 436 4.60 -10.13 3.76
C GLU A 436 3.20 -9.51 3.76
N ASN A 437 2.17 -10.35 3.66
CA ASN A 437 0.78 -9.92 3.83
C ASN A 437 0.57 -9.40 5.25
N LEU A 438 -0.03 -8.23 5.42
CA LEU A 438 -0.22 -7.63 6.75
C LEU A 438 -1.71 -7.42 7.07
N PHE A 439 -2.26 -6.24 6.77
CA PHE A 439 -3.61 -5.89 7.19
C PHE A 439 -4.59 -5.87 6.03
N PRO A 440 -5.82 -6.39 6.20
CA PRO A 440 -6.80 -6.40 5.13
C PRO A 440 -6.91 -5.04 4.44
N GLU A 441 -7.10 -3.95 5.16
CA GLU A 441 -7.45 -2.62 4.66
C GLU A 441 -6.44 -2.00 3.65
N THR A 442 -5.26 -2.61 3.47
CA THR A 442 -4.22 -2.15 2.55
C THR A 442 -3.98 -3.13 1.40
N TYR A 443 -3.62 -2.58 0.24
CA TYR A 443 -3.27 -3.38 -0.94
C TYR A 443 -1.97 -4.15 -0.71
N GLY A 444 -1.98 -5.43 -1.09
CA GLY A 444 -0.85 -6.35 -0.93
C GLY A 444 -1.06 -7.40 0.15
N SER A 445 -2.13 -7.27 0.95
CA SER A 445 -2.45 -8.20 2.03
C SER A 445 -3.33 -9.36 1.58
N HIS A 446 -4.05 -9.24 0.47
CA HIS A 446 -4.81 -10.36 -0.08
C HIS A 446 -3.85 -11.34 -0.80
N PRO A 447 -4.05 -12.66 -0.72
CA PRO A 447 -3.17 -13.64 -1.39
C PRO A 447 -2.95 -13.37 -2.89
N ASP A 448 -4.00 -12.98 -3.62
CA ASP A 448 -3.90 -12.66 -5.05
C ASP A 448 -3.17 -11.32 -5.31
N GLU A 449 -3.25 -10.35 -4.39
CA GLU A 449 -2.52 -9.07 -4.48
C GLU A 449 -1.04 -9.26 -4.18
N LEU A 450 -0.72 -10.01 -3.13
CA LEU A 450 0.65 -10.37 -2.80
C LEU A 450 1.31 -11.08 -3.98
N LYS A 451 0.60 -12.02 -4.61
CA LYS A 451 1.06 -12.66 -5.85
C LYS A 451 1.30 -11.66 -6.98
N ASP A 452 0.37 -10.73 -7.23
CA ASP A 452 0.53 -9.68 -8.25
C ASP A 452 1.78 -8.82 -7.99
N LEU A 453 2.00 -8.41 -6.74
CA LEU A 453 3.20 -7.68 -6.30
C LEU A 453 4.49 -8.45 -6.61
N ILE A 454 4.56 -9.74 -6.25
CA ILE A 454 5.73 -10.59 -6.55
C ILE A 454 5.98 -10.66 -8.06
N LEU A 455 4.93 -10.86 -8.86
CA LEU A 455 5.07 -10.98 -10.31
C LEU A 455 5.55 -9.66 -10.94
N LYS A 456 5.00 -8.52 -10.52
CA LYS A 456 5.46 -7.19 -10.96
C LYS A 456 6.92 -6.93 -10.59
N GLY A 457 7.31 -7.25 -9.35
CA GLY A 457 8.71 -7.15 -8.90
C GLY A 457 9.66 -8.02 -9.71
N ARG A 458 9.26 -9.28 -9.99
CA ARG A 458 10.03 -10.20 -10.84
C ARG A 458 10.15 -9.69 -12.28
N GLU A 459 9.08 -9.12 -12.84
CA GLU A 459 9.09 -8.56 -14.19
C GLU A 459 10.06 -7.38 -14.29
N ASP A 460 10.03 -6.46 -13.32
CA ASP A 460 10.93 -5.31 -13.29
C ASP A 460 12.40 -5.73 -13.10
N MET A 461 12.68 -6.67 -12.19
CA MET A 461 14.03 -7.23 -12.04
C MET A 461 14.53 -7.89 -13.33
N GLN A 462 13.68 -8.65 -14.02
CA GLN A 462 14.03 -9.26 -15.32
C GLN A 462 14.41 -8.21 -16.37
N LYS A 463 13.63 -7.13 -16.48
CA LYS A 463 13.92 -6.00 -17.38
C LYS A 463 15.31 -5.43 -17.08
N ARG A 464 15.62 -5.17 -15.80
CA ARG A 464 16.93 -4.64 -15.36
C ARG A 464 18.09 -5.61 -15.61
N LEU A 465 17.92 -6.90 -15.36
CA LEU A 465 18.94 -7.92 -15.63
C LEU A 465 19.29 -7.99 -17.12
N LYS A 466 18.27 -7.90 -17.99
CA LYS A 466 18.46 -7.90 -19.44
C LYS A 466 19.14 -6.62 -19.91
N SER A 467 18.64 -5.45 -19.48
CA SER A 467 19.15 -4.16 -19.95
C SER A 467 20.53 -3.80 -19.40
N ASN A 468 20.79 -4.09 -18.13
CA ASN A 468 21.99 -3.60 -17.43
C ASN A 468 23.10 -4.66 -17.33
N TYR A 469 22.75 -5.95 -17.45
CA TYR A 469 23.69 -7.07 -17.25
C TYR A 469 23.73 -8.06 -18.41
N GLY A 470 22.99 -7.80 -19.50
CA GLY A 470 23.01 -8.66 -20.70
C GLY A 470 22.54 -10.08 -20.45
N LYS A 471 21.74 -10.32 -19.41
CA LYS A 471 21.22 -11.66 -19.09
C LYS A 471 20.22 -12.12 -20.14
N SER A 472 20.23 -13.43 -20.44
CA SER A 472 19.19 -14.03 -21.28
C SER A 472 17.84 -13.99 -20.58
N ASP A 473 16.76 -14.14 -21.33
CA ASP A 473 15.40 -14.14 -20.77
C ASP A 473 15.20 -15.26 -19.73
N ALA A 474 15.66 -16.46 -20.04
CA ALA A 474 15.59 -17.61 -19.13
C ALA A 474 16.44 -17.42 -17.86
N GLU A 475 17.64 -16.84 -18.00
CA GLU A 475 18.50 -16.56 -16.85
C GLU A 475 17.93 -15.44 -15.97
N ALA A 476 17.42 -14.38 -16.60
CA ALA A 476 16.79 -13.27 -15.90
C ALA A 476 15.57 -13.73 -15.09
N LYS A 477 14.72 -14.57 -15.69
CA LYS A 477 13.56 -15.17 -15.03
C LYS A 477 13.97 -16.00 -13.81
N LYS A 478 14.95 -16.89 -13.97
CA LYS A 478 15.45 -17.73 -12.87
C LYS A 478 16.05 -16.91 -11.72
N LEU A 479 16.78 -15.84 -12.04
CA LEU A 479 17.33 -14.94 -11.01
C LEU A 479 16.22 -14.16 -10.29
N ALA A 480 15.22 -13.67 -11.01
CA ALA A 480 14.09 -12.98 -10.40
C ALA A 480 13.27 -13.90 -9.48
N GLU A 481 12.97 -15.13 -9.91
CA GLU A 481 12.30 -16.14 -9.08
C GLU A 481 13.11 -16.52 -7.83
N LYS A 482 14.45 -16.53 -7.95
CA LYS A 482 15.36 -16.83 -6.85
C LYS A 482 15.43 -15.71 -5.81
N HIS A 483 15.39 -14.44 -6.24
CA HIS A 483 15.68 -13.28 -5.40
C HIS A 483 14.46 -12.44 -5.00
N ILE A 484 13.27 -12.75 -5.53
CA ILE A 484 11.98 -12.14 -5.17
C ILE A 484 10.95 -13.24 -4.95
N LYS A 485 10.53 -13.42 -3.69
CA LYS A 485 9.51 -14.39 -3.26
C LYS A 485 8.58 -13.70 -2.26
N ALA A 486 7.54 -14.36 -1.76
CA ALA A 486 6.70 -13.84 -0.69
C ALA A 486 7.01 -14.51 0.66
N THR A 487 6.85 -13.75 1.75
CA THR A 487 6.57 -14.32 3.07
C THR A 487 5.05 -14.39 3.20
N PHE A 488 4.53 -15.53 3.65
CA PHE A 488 3.11 -15.65 3.96
C PHE A 488 2.92 -15.90 5.45
N ASP A 489 2.23 -14.99 6.11
CA ASP A 489 1.84 -15.13 7.52
C ASP A 489 0.38 -15.58 7.62
N ILE A 490 0.18 -16.69 8.32
CA ILE A 490 -1.14 -17.31 8.50
C ILE A 490 -2.03 -16.59 9.53
N GLY A 491 -1.46 -15.89 10.51
CA GLY A 491 -2.19 -15.08 11.47
C GLY A 491 -2.70 -13.78 10.85
N HIS A 492 -1.89 -13.09 10.06
CA HIS A 492 -2.26 -11.89 9.30
C HIS A 492 -3.44 -12.17 8.36
N VAL A 493 -3.41 -13.29 7.61
CA VAL A 493 -4.58 -13.65 6.79
C VAL A 493 -5.79 -14.02 7.65
N ASN A 494 -5.61 -14.58 8.85
CA ASN A 494 -6.73 -14.90 9.75
C ASN A 494 -7.47 -13.64 10.22
N VAL A 495 -6.84 -12.47 10.26
CA VAL A 495 -7.51 -11.18 10.54
C VAL A 495 -8.57 -10.82 9.49
N TRP A 496 -8.52 -11.41 8.29
CA TRP A 496 -9.58 -11.26 7.29
C TRP A 496 -10.90 -11.92 7.69
N ARG A 497 -10.88 -12.84 8.67
CA ARG A 497 -12.05 -13.59 9.13
C ARG A 497 -13.19 -12.67 9.58
N LYS A 498 -12.88 -11.57 10.27
CA LYS A 498 -13.90 -10.60 10.72
C LYS A 498 -14.68 -9.94 9.58
N TYR A 499 -14.09 -9.90 8.39
CA TYR A 499 -14.71 -9.34 7.18
C TYR A 499 -15.39 -10.39 6.31
N PHE A 500 -15.28 -11.68 6.66
CA PHE A 500 -15.83 -12.74 5.83
C PHE A 500 -17.35 -12.87 5.99
N LYS A 501 -18.07 -12.64 4.88
CA LYS A 501 -19.53 -12.60 4.86
C LYS A 501 -20.13 -13.94 5.22
N GLY A 502 -21.11 -13.96 6.12
CA GLY A 502 -21.97 -15.13 6.36
C GLY A 502 -23.02 -15.27 5.26
N LYS A 503 -23.37 -16.52 4.90
CA LYS A 503 -24.52 -16.79 4.01
C LYS A 503 -25.80 -16.89 4.83
N GLU A 504 -26.94 -16.62 4.21
CA GLU A 504 -28.24 -16.77 4.86
C GLU A 504 -28.42 -18.23 5.37
N GLY A 505 -28.74 -18.37 6.66
CA GLY A 505 -28.88 -19.67 7.32
C GLY A 505 -27.57 -20.44 7.57
N GLU A 506 -26.40 -19.84 7.31
CA GLU A 506 -25.09 -20.44 7.60
C GLU A 506 -24.74 -20.29 9.09
N SER A 507 -24.40 -21.40 9.75
CA SER A 507 -23.90 -21.34 11.13
C SER A 507 -22.48 -20.76 11.17
N LEU A 508 -22.08 -20.24 12.34
CA LEU A 508 -20.74 -19.69 12.53
C LEU A 508 -19.65 -20.72 12.20
N GLU A 509 -19.81 -21.97 12.61
CA GLU A 509 -18.85 -23.05 12.37
C GLU A 509 -18.72 -23.36 10.87
N LYS A 510 -19.84 -23.34 10.12
CA LYS A 510 -19.82 -23.54 8.67
C LYS A 510 -19.16 -22.37 7.96
N ARG A 511 -19.43 -21.14 8.40
CA ARG A 511 -18.76 -19.93 7.89
C ARG A 511 -17.26 -20.00 8.12
N ASP A 512 -16.84 -20.36 9.33
CA ASP A 512 -15.43 -20.43 9.72
C ASP A 512 -14.70 -21.54 8.97
N LYS A 513 -15.33 -22.69 8.75
CA LYS A 513 -14.80 -23.75 7.89
C LYS A 513 -14.64 -23.27 6.44
N ARG A 514 -15.64 -22.56 5.90
CA ARG A 514 -15.58 -22.01 4.55
C ARG A 514 -14.47 -20.97 4.40
N PHE A 515 -14.21 -20.17 5.44
CA PHE A 515 -13.07 -19.26 5.46
C PHE A 515 -11.74 -20.02 5.45
N ASN A 516 -11.59 -21.05 6.30
CA ASN A 516 -10.39 -21.89 6.32
C ASN A 516 -10.14 -22.55 4.96
N ASP A 517 -11.18 -23.11 4.34
CA ASP A 517 -11.10 -23.70 3.00
C ASP A 517 -10.65 -22.67 1.95
N TRP A 518 -11.09 -21.42 2.07
CA TRP A 518 -10.65 -20.33 1.20
C TRP A 518 -9.15 -20.00 1.40
N VAL A 519 -8.69 -19.84 2.65
CA VAL A 519 -7.28 -19.60 2.96
C VAL A 519 -6.40 -20.72 2.39
N LEU A 520 -6.77 -21.97 2.66
CA LEU A 520 -6.03 -23.15 2.20
C LEU A 520 -5.99 -23.24 0.68
N LYS A 521 -7.12 -23.00 -0.01
CA LYS A 521 -7.18 -22.98 -1.48
C LYS A 521 -6.25 -21.91 -2.08
N LYS A 522 -6.25 -20.69 -1.54
CA LYS A 522 -5.42 -19.58 -2.04
C LYS A 522 -3.94 -19.85 -1.81
N THR A 523 -3.57 -20.25 -0.60
CA THR A 523 -2.18 -20.57 -0.25
C THR A 523 -1.64 -21.76 -1.02
N LYS A 524 -2.46 -22.79 -1.30
CA LYS A 524 -2.06 -23.94 -2.11
C LYS A 524 -1.57 -23.49 -3.49
N LYS A 525 -2.37 -22.65 -4.16
CA LYS A 525 -2.04 -22.10 -5.47
C LYS A 525 -0.73 -21.31 -5.42
N MET A 526 -0.51 -20.52 -4.37
CA MET A 526 0.73 -19.75 -4.20
C MET A 526 1.97 -20.62 -3.95
N PHE A 527 1.84 -21.72 -3.20
CA PHE A 527 2.92 -22.71 -3.06
C PHE A 527 3.22 -23.39 -4.40
N ASP A 528 2.19 -23.88 -5.09
CA ASP A 528 2.33 -24.58 -6.37
C ASP A 528 2.95 -23.67 -7.45
N ASP A 529 2.65 -22.37 -7.41
CA ASP A 529 3.19 -21.36 -8.33
C ASP A 529 4.60 -20.86 -7.94
N GLY A 530 5.20 -21.36 -6.85
CA GLY A 530 6.52 -20.93 -6.38
C GLY A 530 6.57 -19.45 -5.97
N ILE A 531 5.46 -18.93 -5.46
CA ILE A 531 5.34 -17.55 -4.97
C ILE A 531 5.85 -17.46 -3.53
N ILE A 532 5.38 -18.36 -2.66
CA ILE A 532 5.78 -18.41 -1.25
C ILE A 532 7.20 -18.97 -1.16
N GLY A 533 8.10 -18.16 -0.61
CA GLY A 533 9.48 -18.55 -0.31
C GLY A 533 9.74 -18.72 1.17
N HIS A 534 8.90 -18.13 2.01
CA HIS A 534 9.05 -18.07 3.45
C HIS A 534 7.65 -18.04 4.11
N VAL A 535 7.53 -18.60 5.32
CA VAL A 535 6.27 -18.71 6.05
C VAL A 535 6.47 -18.27 7.49
N HIS A 536 5.57 -17.42 7.95
CA HIS A 536 5.38 -17.07 9.33
C HIS A 536 4.16 -17.78 9.91
N ILE A 537 4.32 -18.25 11.15
CA ILE A 537 3.27 -18.91 11.93
C ILE A 537 3.03 -18.06 13.17
N SER A 538 1.84 -17.49 13.19
CA SER A 538 1.25 -16.80 14.31
C SER A 538 -0.23 -17.20 14.39
N ASP A 539 -0.83 -17.11 15.57
CA ASP A 539 -2.26 -17.38 15.76
C ASP A 539 -2.99 -16.17 16.34
N ASN A 540 -4.29 -16.11 16.14
CA ASN A 540 -5.18 -15.11 16.70
C ASN A 540 -6.64 -15.56 16.54
N TYR A 541 -7.59 -14.75 17.03
CA TYR A 541 -9.03 -15.05 16.91
C TYR A 541 -9.67 -14.45 15.64
N GLY A 542 -8.90 -13.79 14.78
CA GLY A 542 -9.36 -13.17 13.53
C GLY A 542 -9.88 -11.73 13.67
N PHE A 543 -9.72 -11.10 14.85
CA PHE A 543 -10.10 -9.69 15.08
C PHE A 543 -8.93 -8.73 14.90
N HIS A 544 -7.80 -9.07 15.51
CA HIS A 544 -6.55 -8.34 15.50
C HIS A 544 -5.38 -9.31 15.47
N ASP A 545 -4.23 -8.78 15.10
CA ASP A 545 -2.98 -9.51 15.04
C ASP A 545 -2.30 -9.52 16.42
N GLU A 546 -2.54 -10.57 17.19
CA GLU A 546 -2.09 -10.70 18.59
C GLU A 546 -0.83 -11.56 18.74
N HIS A 547 -0.37 -12.22 17.67
CA HIS A 547 0.77 -13.15 17.69
C HIS A 547 0.68 -14.19 18.82
N LEU A 548 -0.51 -14.78 18.99
CA LEU A 548 -0.70 -15.89 19.91
C LEU A 548 0.09 -17.11 19.44
N THR A 549 0.38 -17.99 20.38
CA THR A 549 1.04 -19.26 20.11
C THR A 549 0.17 -20.12 19.19
N ALA A 550 0.79 -20.87 18.28
CA ALA A 550 0.09 -21.78 17.40
C ALA A 550 -0.84 -22.74 18.17
N GLY A 551 -2.14 -22.65 17.89
CA GLY A 551 -3.17 -23.50 18.49
C GLY A 551 -3.98 -22.86 19.62
N ASP A 552 -3.60 -21.67 20.10
CA ASP A 552 -4.39 -20.93 21.10
C ASP A 552 -5.53 -20.13 20.47
N GLY A 553 -5.44 -19.85 19.16
CA GLY A 553 -6.42 -19.11 18.39
C GLY A 553 -7.28 -20.02 17.51
N ASN A 554 -7.66 -19.51 16.34
CA ASN A 554 -8.53 -20.21 15.39
C ASN A 554 -8.01 -20.22 13.94
N ALA A 555 -6.74 -19.85 13.72
CA ALA A 555 -6.12 -19.97 12.40
C ALA A 555 -5.94 -21.46 12.02
N PRO A 556 -6.13 -21.85 10.73
CA PRO A 556 -6.01 -23.24 10.28
C PRO A 556 -4.55 -23.69 10.12
N ILE A 557 -3.75 -23.55 11.18
CA ILE A 557 -2.29 -23.73 11.14
C ILE A 557 -1.90 -25.17 10.77
N ARG A 558 -2.54 -26.17 11.37
CA ARG A 558 -2.22 -27.58 11.11
C ARG A 558 -2.43 -27.94 9.65
N GLU A 559 -3.59 -27.60 9.10
CA GLU A 559 -3.95 -27.87 7.72
C GLU A 559 -3.05 -27.10 6.75
N PHE A 560 -2.71 -25.85 7.08
CA PHE A 560 -1.83 -25.02 6.28
C PHE A 560 -0.40 -25.60 6.22
N VAL A 561 0.18 -26.00 7.36
CA VAL A 561 1.51 -26.62 7.41
C VAL A 561 1.50 -27.98 6.71
N ALA A 562 0.48 -28.80 6.93
CA ALA A 562 0.33 -30.08 6.22
C ALA A 562 0.24 -29.89 4.69
N GLN A 563 -0.42 -28.83 4.23
CA GLN A 563 -0.49 -28.48 2.81
C GLN A 563 0.86 -27.99 2.28
N ALA A 564 1.54 -27.10 3.01
CA ALA A 564 2.87 -26.62 2.65
C ALA A 564 3.86 -27.78 2.46
N LYS A 565 3.86 -28.74 3.40
CA LYS A 565 4.66 -29.98 3.33
C LYS A 565 4.35 -30.81 2.08
N LYS A 566 3.07 -30.95 1.72
CA LYS A 566 2.66 -31.66 0.49
C LYS A 566 3.15 -30.97 -0.78
N SER A 567 3.27 -29.64 -0.76
CA SER A 567 3.87 -28.85 -1.84
C SER A 567 5.41 -28.81 -1.78
N GLY A 568 6.03 -29.54 -0.85
CA GLY A 568 7.49 -29.67 -0.71
C GLY A 568 8.15 -28.56 0.12
N PHE A 569 7.37 -27.76 0.86
CA PHE A 569 7.86 -26.70 1.72
C PHE A 569 7.95 -27.15 3.18
N ASN A 570 9.05 -26.86 3.86
CA ASN A 570 9.38 -27.41 5.18
C ASN A 570 10.08 -26.42 6.14
N GLU A 571 10.04 -25.12 5.86
CA GLU A 571 10.76 -24.11 6.65
C GLU A 571 9.79 -23.09 7.25
N PHE A 572 9.49 -23.21 8.54
CA PHE A 572 8.49 -22.37 9.21
C PHE A 572 9.13 -21.52 10.32
N ILE A 573 8.77 -20.24 10.41
CA ILE A 573 9.20 -19.37 11.52
C ILE A 573 7.98 -19.03 12.38
N VAL A 574 8.05 -19.37 13.66
CA VAL A 574 7.05 -19.01 14.66
C VAL A 574 7.31 -17.60 15.15
N GLU A 575 6.43 -16.68 14.78
CA GLU A 575 6.49 -15.30 15.24
C GLU A 575 5.92 -15.22 16.65
N SER A 576 6.72 -14.68 17.56
CA SER A 576 6.34 -14.62 18.96
C SER A 576 5.82 -13.25 19.32
N GLY A 577 4.62 -13.21 19.90
CA GLY A 577 4.09 -12.01 20.52
C GLY A 577 4.90 -11.57 21.74
N SER A 578 4.63 -10.35 22.20
CA SER A 578 5.33 -9.75 23.35
C SER A 578 5.04 -10.47 24.68
N PHE A 579 3.92 -11.18 24.79
CA PHE A 579 3.49 -11.89 26.00
C PHE A 579 3.95 -13.35 26.08
N ASN A 580 4.32 -13.97 24.97
CA ASN A 580 4.74 -15.37 24.87
C ASN A 580 6.14 -15.57 24.21
N PRO A 581 7.12 -14.65 24.34
CA PRO A 581 8.33 -14.68 23.52
C PRO A 581 9.14 -15.96 23.70
N ASN A 582 9.16 -16.55 24.89
CA ASN A 582 10.00 -17.72 25.20
C ASN A 582 9.27 -19.07 25.11
N ILE A 583 7.94 -19.07 24.98
CA ILE A 583 7.11 -20.29 25.03
C ILE A 583 6.49 -20.64 23.68
N SER A 584 6.39 -19.68 22.76
CA SER A 584 5.79 -19.82 21.42
C SER A 584 6.33 -21.02 20.63
N LEU A 585 7.66 -21.19 20.57
CA LEU A 585 8.30 -22.30 19.83
C LEU A 585 8.06 -23.67 20.50
N PRO A 586 8.34 -23.87 21.81
CA PRO A 586 8.02 -25.13 22.51
C PRO A 586 6.54 -25.52 22.46
N ASP A 587 5.64 -24.55 22.58
CA ASP A 587 4.21 -24.81 22.52
C ASP A 587 3.77 -25.12 21.08
N THR A 588 4.39 -24.52 20.05
CA THR A 588 4.17 -24.90 18.65
C THR A 588 4.62 -26.34 18.40
N TRP A 589 5.78 -26.76 18.91
CA TRP A 589 6.19 -28.17 18.83
C TRP A 589 5.13 -29.09 19.47
N SER A 590 4.66 -28.73 20.66
CA SER A 590 3.59 -29.46 21.35
C SER A 590 2.29 -29.49 20.54
N HIS A 591 1.96 -28.39 19.86
CA HIS A 591 0.79 -28.29 18.99
C HIS A 591 0.82 -29.29 17.83
N PHE A 592 2.00 -29.62 17.32
CA PHE A 592 2.19 -30.63 16.27
C PHE A 592 2.49 -32.03 16.84
N GLY A 593 2.33 -32.25 18.14
CA GLY A 593 2.59 -33.54 18.77
C GLY A 593 4.06 -33.94 18.75
N LEU A 594 4.98 -32.99 18.56
CA LEU A 594 6.41 -33.22 18.63
C LEU A 594 6.80 -33.45 20.09
N GLY A 595 7.16 -34.70 20.40
CA GLY A 595 7.59 -35.08 21.74
C GLY A 595 8.98 -34.52 22.04
N MET A 596 9.06 -33.49 22.89
CA MET A 596 10.31 -33.13 23.57
C MET A 596 10.58 -34.10 24.74
N PHE A 597 10.65 -35.40 24.45
CA PHE A 597 11.16 -36.36 25.44
C PHE A 597 12.67 -36.25 25.43
N GLY A 598 13.26 -36.03 26.61
CA GLY A 598 14.71 -35.94 26.76
C GLY A 598 15.39 -37.09 26.03
N ALA A 599 16.25 -36.75 25.07
CA ALA A 599 17.19 -37.67 24.46
C ALA A 599 18.14 -38.16 25.58
N GLY A 600 17.73 -39.21 26.28
CA GLY A 600 18.40 -39.72 27.47
C GLY A 600 17.48 -40.58 28.33
N GLY A 601 16.92 -41.64 27.75
CA GLY A 601 16.05 -42.55 28.48
C GLY A 601 15.58 -43.72 27.62
N GLY A 602 16.54 -44.52 27.13
CA GLY A 602 16.21 -45.84 26.63
C GLY A 602 15.53 -46.64 27.73
N TYR A 603 14.41 -47.29 27.40
CA TYR A 603 13.67 -48.24 28.24
C TYR A 603 13.20 -47.70 29.60
N SER A 604 11.88 -47.66 29.77
CA SER A 604 11.25 -47.72 31.09
C SER A 604 11.59 -49.07 31.75
N VAL A 605 12.75 -49.15 32.37
CA VAL A 605 13.05 -50.13 33.40
C VAL A 605 12.60 -49.49 34.71
N ASP A 606 11.62 -50.10 35.37
CA ASP A 606 11.16 -49.73 36.72
C ASP A 606 12.34 -49.84 37.70
N ILE A 607 13.12 -48.76 37.83
CA ILE A 607 14.07 -48.56 38.92
C ILE A 607 13.35 -47.73 39.99
N PRO A 608 13.07 -48.29 41.18
CA PRO A 608 12.43 -47.55 42.26
C PRO A 608 13.27 -46.33 42.64
N GLY A 609 12.70 -45.12 42.47
CA GLY A 609 13.33 -43.85 42.83
C GLY A 609 13.76 -42.96 41.67
N PHE A 610 13.61 -43.39 40.41
CA PHE A 610 13.83 -42.54 39.23
C PHE A 610 12.48 -42.07 38.67
N VAL A 611 12.11 -40.82 38.93
CA VAL A 611 10.96 -40.17 38.28
C VAL A 611 11.47 -39.57 36.98
N PRO A 612 11.04 -40.03 35.79
CA PRO A 612 11.38 -39.34 34.55
C PRO A 612 10.79 -37.94 34.60
N ASN A 613 11.59 -36.91 34.33
CA ASN A 613 11.08 -35.54 34.22
C ASN A 613 9.99 -35.51 33.15
N SER A 614 8.78 -35.13 33.54
CA SER A 614 7.67 -34.95 32.62
C SER A 614 7.82 -33.61 31.89
N PHE A 615 7.26 -33.46 30.68
CA PHE A 615 7.28 -32.18 29.97
C PHE A 615 6.63 -31.03 30.78
N ALA A 616 5.70 -31.36 31.69
CA ALA A 616 5.14 -30.40 32.62
C ALA A 616 6.21 -29.75 33.53
N ASP A 617 7.27 -30.49 33.90
CA ASP A 617 8.38 -30.01 34.71
C ASP A 617 9.34 -29.08 33.94
N VAL A 618 9.38 -29.20 32.61
CA VAL A 618 10.13 -28.29 31.72
C VAL A 618 9.31 -27.04 31.40
N ARG A 619 8.01 -27.21 31.12
CA ARG A 619 7.06 -26.14 30.82
C ARG A 619 6.79 -25.22 32.01
N HIS A 620 6.79 -25.74 33.24
CA HIS A 620 6.57 -24.97 34.49
C HIS A 620 7.87 -24.76 35.28
N GLY A 621 9.01 -25.10 34.70
CA GLY A 621 10.32 -24.89 35.31
C GLY A 621 10.68 -23.41 35.44
N TYR A 622 11.49 -23.07 36.44
CA TYR A 622 11.90 -21.69 36.73
C TYR A 622 12.56 -21.04 35.49
N PHE A 623 11.88 -20.06 34.88
CA PHE A 623 12.25 -19.44 33.61
C PHE A 623 12.47 -20.43 32.45
N GLY A 624 11.63 -21.46 32.32
CA GLY A 624 11.72 -22.45 31.24
C GLY A 624 12.93 -23.40 31.35
N ARG A 625 13.56 -23.49 32.53
CA ARG A 625 14.66 -24.44 32.79
C ARG A 625 14.13 -25.75 33.33
N ALA A 626 14.67 -26.87 32.85
CA ALA A 626 14.35 -28.24 33.29
C ALA A 626 14.83 -28.61 34.72
N GLY A 627 14.90 -27.66 35.65
CA GLY A 627 15.26 -27.93 37.04
C GLY A 627 15.29 -26.70 37.94
N PRO A 628 15.18 -26.89 39.28
CA PRO A 628 15.31 -25.81 40.25
C PRO A 628 16.70 -25.14 40.16
N PRO A 629 16.83 -23.85 40.53
CA PRO A 629 18.12 -23.15 40.49
C PRO A 629 19.16 -23.92 41.31
N ARG A 630 20.28 -24.30 40.69
CA ARG A 630 21.39 -24.98 41.39
C ARG A 630 22.07 -24.08 42.44
N HIS A 631 21.88 -22.76 42.33
CA HIS A 631 22.35 -21.77 43.28
C HIS A 631 21.30 -20.68 43.47
N MET A 632 20.82 -20.51 44.71
CA MET A 632 20.11 -19.30 45.15
C MET A 632 21.15 -18.34 45.74
N LEU A 633 21.19 -17.10 45.27
CA LEU A 633 22.01 -16.02 45.85
C LEU A 633 21.05 -14.95 46.40
N GLY A 634 21.10 -14.72 47.70
CA GLY A 634 20.22 -13.82 48.45
C GLY A 634 19.91 -14.36 49.86
N GLU A 635 19.21 -13.60 50.70
CA GLU A 635 18.96 -13.87 52.13
C GLU A 635 18.34 -15.26 52.44
N TYR A 636 17.84 -15.99 51.44
CA TYR A 636 17.33 -17.35 51.57
C TYR A 636 18.40 -18.45 51.45
N ALA A 637 19.65 -18.10 51.14
CA ALA A 637 20.76 -19.04 51.10
C ALA A 637 21.36 -19.20 52.51
N ASN A 638 20.99 -20.28 53.22
CA ASN A 638 21.74 -20.74 54.39
C ASN A 638 23.11 -21.26 53.93
N ILE A 639 24.06 -20.36 53.71
CA ILE A 639 25.47 -20.70 53.47
C ILE A 639 26.04 -21.21 54.80
N SER A 640 26.66 -22.40 54.78
CA SER A 640 27.36 -22.95 55.95
C SER A 640 28.36 -21.92 56.48
N LYS A 641 28.47 -21.81 57.82
CA LYS A 641 29.43 -20.91 58.50
C LYS A 641 30.89 -21.15 58.08
N ASP A 642 31.17 -22.28 57.44
CA ASP A 642 32.49 -22.67 56.94
C ASP A 642 33.00 -21.79 55.78
N PHE A 643 32.12 -21.02 55.11
CA PHE A 643 32.49 -20.13 53.99
C PHE A 643 32.60 -18.65 54.36
N VAL A 644 32.46 -18.30 55.64
CA VAL A 644 32.67 -16.92 56.12
C VAL A 644 34.18 -16.66 56.20
N GLY A 645 34.74 -16.05 55.14
CA GLY A 645 36.16 -15.65 55.10
C GLY A 645 36.89 -15.94 53.78
N GLU A 646 36.25 -16.57 52.79
CA GLU A 646 36.85 -16.79 51.47
C GLU A 646 36.84 -15.50 50.59
N PRO A 647 37.84 -15.32 49.70
CA PRO A 647 38.13 -14.06 49.00
C PRO A 647 37.06 -13.59 48.00
N PHE A 648 35.95 -14.31 47.85
CA PHE A 648 34.88 -14.02 46.90
C PHE A 648 33.66 -13.33 47.52
N TYR A 649 33.72 -12.95 48.80
CA TYR A 649 32.61 -12.26 49.45
C TYR A 649 33.07 -11.02 50.22
N SER A 650 33.07 -9.86 49.55
CA SER A 650 33.11 -8.56 50.25
C SER A 650 31.71 -8.26 50.75
N GLY A 651 31.42 -8.64 52.00
CA GLY A 651 30.12 -8.42 52.65
C GLY A 651 29.75 -6.96 52.84
N LEU A 652 29.41 -6.27 51.75
CA LEU A 652 28.78 -4.96 51.73
C LEU A 652 27.37 -5.14 51.20
N GLY A 653 26.38 -4.88 52.06
CA GLY A 653 24.97 -4.80 51.69
C GLY A 653 24.74 -3.64 50.73
N LEU A 654 23.92 -3.89 49.70
CA LEU A 654 23.42 -2.85 48.81
C LEU A 654 22.35 -2.05 49.57
N GLU A 655 22.67 -0.80 49.92
CA GLU A 655 21.67 0.28 50.04
C GLU A 655 21.30 0.80 48.65
#